data_AF-A0A8H5GMN3-F1
#
_entry.id   AF-A0A8H5GMN3-F1
#
_cell.length_a   1.000
_cell.length_b   1.000
_cell.length_c   1.000
_cell.angle_alpha   90.00
_cell.angle_beta   90.00
_cell.angle_gamma   90.00
#
_symmetry.space_group_name_H-M   'P 1'
#
loop_
_entity.id
_entity.type
_entity.pdbx_description
1 polymer ?
#
loop_
_entity_poly.entity_id
_entity_poly.type
_entity_poly.pdbx_seq_one_letter_code
_entity_poly.pdbx_strand_id
1 'polypeptide(L)'
;MASRPVEAHHRYPSDLLLNYVVSLLAMGPTTTVHSASDKDKDKVKQLALNQFSFSQNLLNVNTETIKTLTFHESTLSNGIVKGFVDYQGPLGISGGYNPRDQSLRALAIARGERCLIVEFGSGRKGLDREKREAEDGREKLVPILMRSAGLFAFDMGPLSMALYRDLGLRITTGTDIQSAFPGKFPHHRKTPLDAIKASVGDHAKIHDNNITSAFEDLSYDRLHDDYENSEMHISQRAWISHYLPLFENGAEAFDQVLKIDTASLTTSALDMLSKVAGDSFRLSYLQPFKSAHAFEASSDTIGDINVRSKSFKDRLRSNQDVRVTVESPNGSIYSVKGQTGYINGKAAGIKASHTFSKTNTSVLAISSIGRDGPTEADLKQHHIILRVLQGCSGSLTTNHWIQNIWFSSGDLTWPEGWSPSNKPLSFSNSSQKTLNPSQANAVNCMLSTKDADRITIVQGPPGTGKTSVIATFVETAIAGGMKGIWLVAHSNVAVKNIAEKLASIGFMSWKLLVSKDFHFEWNEHLYGPTIRQNMITSDNFTSFPSRSLNGCHVILSTLNMLSNPRISRFTRPIPIQTLVVDEASQIEIGAYVPVFDLAIKTLHKVCFIGDDKQLPPFGQENIGTLQSIFEVDHLRKYVIFLDTQYRMPPQIGSLISKEVYDAKLNSNPSHPIKNSVIACQFINVKNGQEALAGASSWSNQEECEVVLTLAEYLQSENKSFRIITPYDGQRNLIFEKLKEEGLDWEDKVFNVDSLLNLCSCNEDDYIIISIVRTRSIGFLNDLRRTNVMLTRFKKGQIIVSSRKFLGVDERGREGPGKGSLVSKLLDYVEGELGDQAWLSLDDVKKGEVLGKKKIVKDQGGGLPSIN
;
A
#
# COMPACT_ATOMS: atom_id res chain seq x y z
N MET A 1 -75.54 31.20 5.28
CA MET A 1 -75.73 32.61 5.69
C MET A 1 -74.49 33.00 6.48
N ALA A 2 -73.51 33.64 5.83
CA ALA A 2 -73.22 35.09 5.94
C ALA A 2 -72.82 35.47 7.39
N SER A 3 -71.66 36.04 7.73
CA SER A 3 -70.85 37.09 7.06
C SER A 3 -69.45 37.25 7.71
N ARG A 4 -68.45 37.68 6.91
CA ARG A 4 -67.03 38.12 7.18
C ARG A 4 -66.91 39.37 8.13
N PRO A 5 -65.72 40.00 8.43
CA PRO A 5 -64.28 39.83 8.00
C PRO A 5 -63.22 39.83 9.15
N VAL A 6 -61.98 39.29 9.00
CA VAL A 6 -60.66 39.86 8.57
C VAL A 6 -60.11 41.07 9.36
N GLU A 7 -59.10 40.83 10.22
CA GLU A 7 -58.01 41.74 10.63
C GLU A 7 -56.74 40.86 10.84
N ALA A 8 -55.73 40.86 9.97
CA ALA A 8 -54.62 41.82 9.80
C ALA A 8 -53.58 41.82 10.95
N HIS A 9 -52.59 40.92 10.90
CA HIS A 9 -51.31 41.14 11.58
C HIS A 9 -50.10 40.85 10.67
N HIS A 10 -49.46 41.97 10.31
CA HIS A 10 -48.05 42.19 10.00
C HIS A 10 -47.26 41.15 9.19
N ARG A 11 -47.15 41.47 7.89
CA ARG A 11 -45.90 41.35 7.14
C ARG A 11 -44.78 42.11 7.89
N TYR A 12 -43.66 41.44 8.16
CA TYR A 12 -42.36 42.12 8.31
C TYR A 12 -41.42 41.66 7.20
N PRO A 13 -40.60 42.58 6.65
CA PRO A 13 -40.09 42.50 5.29
C PRO A 13 -38.74 41.77 5.22
N SER A 14 -38.67 40.89 4.23
CA SER A 14 -37.53 40.10 3.77
C SER A 14 -36.40 40.89 3.09
N ASP A 15 -36.34 42.22 3.20
CA ASP A 15 -35.53 43.04 2.27
C ASP A 15 -34.48 43.99 2.92
N LEU A 16 -34.12 43.82 4.19
CA LEU A 16 -33.10 44.66 4.86
C LEU A 16 -31.79 43.95 5.25
N LEU A 17 -31.72 42.63 5.05
CA LEU A 17 -30.49 41.81 5.13
C LEU A 17 -29.61 41.91 3.86
N LEU A 18 -30.12 42.59 2.84
CA LEU A 18 -29.69 42.44 1.45
C LEU A 18 -28.43 43.25 1.08
N ASN A 19 -28.14 44.36 1.79
CA ASN A 19 -27.18 45.37 1.33
C ASN A 19 -25.79 45.35 2.00
N TYR A 20 -25.58 44.64 3.13
CA TYR A 20 -24.26 44.62 3.79
C TYR A 20 -23.39 43.39 3.43
N VAL A 21 -24.00 42.31 2.94
CA VAL A 21 -23.21 41.21 2.34
C VAL A 21 -22.48 41.70 1.08
N VAL A 22 -22.98 42.77 0.45
CA VAL A 22 -22.37 43.43 -0.71
C VAL A 22 -21.06 44.16 -0.35
N SER A 23 -20.88 44.76 0.83
CA SER A 23 -19.64 45.53 1.13
C SER A 23 -18.48 44.65 1.60
N LEU A 24 -18.75 43.60 2.36
CA LEU A 24 -17.73 42.65 2.80
C LEU A 24 -17.30 41.71 1.67
N LEU A 25 -18.00 41.69 0.54
CA LEU A 25 -17.75 40.70 -0.51
C LEU A 25 -17.61 41.27 -1.95
N ALA A 26 -18.16 42.46 -2.25
CA ALA A 26 -18.22 43.04 -3.60
C ALA A 26 -17.32 44.27 -3.88
N MET A 27 -16.33 44.59 -3.04
CA MET A 27 -15.46 45.74 -3.34
C MET A 27 -14.40 45.42 -4.41
N GLY A 28 -14.67 45.86 -5.64
CA GLY A 28 -13.63 46.38 -6.55
C GLY A 28 -13.18 47.79 -6.10
N PRO A 29 -12.19 48.41 -6.79
CA PRO A 29 -11.43 49.55 -6.23
C PRO A 29 -12.23 50.84 -5.97
N THR A 30 -13.48 50.95 -6.43
CA THR A 30 -14.19 52.22 -6.47
C THR A 30 -15.71 52.04 -6.31
N THR A 31 -16.22 51.93 -5.08
CA THR A 31 -17.60 52.38 -4.76
C THR A 31 -17.83 52.55 -3.25
N THR A 32 -18.35 53.72 -2.88
CA THR A 32 -18.63 54.18 -1.51
C THR A 32 -20.12 54.12 -1.19
N VAL A 33 -20.58 53.33 -0.20
CA VAL A 33 -21.86 53.58 0.53
C VAL A 33 -21.87 52.97 1.95
N HIS A 34 -22.33 53.80 2.91
CA HIS A 34 -22.86 53.65 4.29
C HIS A 34 -22.48 52.47 5.23
N SER A 35 -22.08 52.85 6.45
CA SER A 35 -21.61 52.05 7.59
C SER A 35 -22.70 51.28 8.33
N ALA A 36 -22.49 49.98 8.57
CA ALA A 36 -23.32 49.15 9.46
C ALA A 36 -23.04 49.36 10.95
N SER A 37 -24.04 49.06 11.79
CA SER A 37 -23.95 49.11 13.25
C SER A 37 -23.10 47.97 13.84
N ASP A 38 -22.43 48.21 14.97
CA ASP A 38 -21.42 47.30 15.55
C ASP A 38 -21.97 45.95 16.05
N LYS A 39 -23.28 45.84 16.34
CA LYS A 39 -23.90 44.59 16.85
C LYS A 39 -23.88 43.40 15.88
N ASP A 40 -23.87 43.67 14.57
CA ASP A 40 -23.88 42.61 13.55
C ASP A 40 -22.46 42.11 13.21
N LYS A 41 -21.43 42.94 13.43
CA LYS A 41 -20.02 42.54 13.36
C LYS A 41 -19.68 41.55 14.48
N ASP A 42 -20.28 41.74 15.65
CA ASP A 42 -20.06 40.88 16.82
C ASP A 42 -20.67 39.48 16.63
N LYS A 43 -21.80 39.33 15.92
CA LYS A 43 -22.44 38.02 15.68
C LYS A 43 -21.65 37.09 14.76
N VAL A 44 -21.02 37.61 13.69
CA VAL A 44 -20.17 36.78 12.80
C VAL A 44 -18.87 36.39 13.51
N LYS A 45 -18.29 37.30 14.30
CA LYS A 45 -17.14 37.00 15.16
C LYS A 45 -17.46 35.94 16.21
N GLN A 46 -18.68 35.91 16.74
CA GLN A 46 -19.13 34.89 17.70
C GLN A 46 -19.29 33.50 17.09
N LEU A 47 -19.46 33.37 15.77
CA LEU A 47 -19.67 32.09 15.07
C LEU A 47 -18.40 31.54 14.42
N ALA A 48 -17.36 32.36 14.26
CA ALA A 48 -16.07 31.92 13.74
C ALA A 48 -15.32 31.12 14.80
N LEU A 49 -14.84 29.93 14.43
CA LEU A 49 -13.99 29.13 15.32
C LEU A 49 -12.59 29.73 15.49
N ASN A 50 -12.13 30.47 14.48
CA ASN A 50 -10.87 31.19 14.53
C ASN A 50 -10.90 32.38 13.55
N GLN A 51 -10.17 33.45 13.88
CA GLN A 51 -9.93 34.59 13.00
C GLN A 51 -8.51 35.08 13.23
N PHE A 52 -7.71 35.09 12.17
CA PHE A 52 -6.33 35.55 12.24
C PHE A 52 -5.89 36.20 10.92
N SER A 53 -4.75 36.90 10.98
CA SER A 53 -4.13 37.49 9.79
C SER A 53 -2.63 37.33 9.90
N PHE A 54 -2.00 37.00 8.79
CA PHE A 54 -0.56 36.76 8.75
C PHE A 54 0.01 37.19 7.41
N SER A 55 1.28 37.58 7.40
CA SER A 55 1.98 37.87 6.15
C SER A 55 2.39 36.57 5.46
N GLN A 56 1.99 36.40 4.20
CA GLN A 56 2.48 35.29 3.41
C GLN A 56 3.99 35.42 3.20
N ASN A 57 4.69 34.30 3.21
CA ASN A 57 6.13 34.23 3.08
C ASN A 57 6.56 33.32 1.92
N LEU A 58 5.68 33.11 0.94
CA LEU A 58 5.94 32.25 -0.22
C LEU A 58 6.58 33.02 -1.37
N LEU A 59 6.08 34.24 -1.63
CA LEU A 59 6.48 35.10 -2.75
C LEU A 59 6.77 36.51 -2.26
N ASN A 60 7.70 37.22 -2.89
CA ASN A 60 7.90 38.66 -2.65
C ASN A 60 7.01 39.47 -3.62
N VAL A 61 5.78 39.77 -3.20
CA VAL A 61 4.74 40.46 -4.00
C VAL A 61 3.98 41.48 -3.16
N ASN A 62 3.36 42.48 -3.81
CA ASN A 62 2.64 43.59 -3.15
C ASN A 62 1.50 43.15 -2.22
N THR A 63 0.97 41.93 -2.39
CA THR A 63 -0.07 41.37 -1.54
C THR A 63 0.59 40.59 -0.40
N GLU A 64 0.76 41.23 0.76
CA GLU A 64 1.51 40.63 1.86
C GLU A 64 0.62 39.93 2.89
N THR A 65 -0.56 40.45 3.22
CA THR A 65 -1.36 39.92 4.35
C THR A 65 -2.53 39.06 3.89
N ILE A 66 -2.61 37.83 4.40
CA ILE A 66 -3.77 36.93 4.24
C ILE A 66 -4.62 37.04 5.51
N LYS A 67 -5.92 37.33 5.33
CA LYS A 67 -6.95 37.40 6.37
C LYS A 67 -7.75 36.10 6.32
N THR A 68 -7.60 35.27 7.34
CA THR A 68 -8.24 33.94 7.41
C THR A 68 -9.38 33.94 8.43
N LEU A 69 -10.51 33.38 8.01
CA LEU A 69 -11.66 33.07 8.87
C LEU A 69 -11.96 31.58 8.82
N THR A 70 -12.10 30.96 9.98
CA THR A 70 -12.37 29.53 10.11
C THR A 70 -13.76 29.31 10.69
N PHE A 71 -14.58 28.50 10.00
CA PHE A 71 -15.93 28.12 10.42
C PHE A 71 -16.10 26.61 10.42
N HIS A 72 -16.97 26.12 11.30
CA HIS A 72 -17.45 24.74 11.20
C HIS A 72 -18.51 24.64 10.10
N GLU A 73 -18.63 23.49 9.45
CA GLU A 73 -19.64 23.27 8.41
C GLU A 73 -21.07 23.56 8.90
N SER A 74 -21.40 23.22 10.14
CA SER A 74 -22.74 23.48 10.72
C SER A 74 -23.05 24.96 11.00
N THR A 75 -22.04 25.83 11.03
CA THR A 75 -22.23 27.28 11.25
C THR A 75 -22.18 28.08 9.95
N LEU A 76 -22.01 27.42 8.80
CA LEU A 76 -22.01 28.06 7.49
C LEU A 76 -23.39 28.65 7.16
N SER A 77 -23.39 29.91 6.75
CA SER A 77 -24.57 30.62 6.26
C SER A 77 -24.33 31.22 4.88
N ASN A 78 -25.40 31.47 4.13
CA ASN A 78 -25.31 32.09 2.80
C ASN A 78 -24.57 33.43 2.83
N GLY A 79 -24.68 34.18 3.93
CA GLY A 79 -23.96 35.44 4.11
C GLY A 79 -22.43 35.26 4.16
N ILE A 80 -21.94 34.17 4.75
CA ILE A 80 -20.50 33.87 4.86
C ILE A 80 -19.91 33.52 3.49
N VAL A 81 -20.62 32.68 2.73
CA VAL A 81 -20.14 32.17 1.43
C VAL A 81 -20.39 33.12 0.26
N LYS A 82 -21.36 34.06 0.38
CA LYS A 82 -21.86 34.88 -0.73
C LYS A 82 -20.75 35.57 -1.54
N GLY A 83 -19.64 35.96 -0.93
CA GLY A 83 -18.59 36.64 -1.68
C GLY A 83 -17.58 35.78 -2.37
N PHE A 84 -17.56 34.50 -2.03
CA PHE A 84 -16.88 33.51 -2.84
C PHE A 84 -17.79 33.10 -4.00
N VAL A 85 -19.12 33.04 -3.76
CA VAL A 85 -20.12 32.77 -4.80
C VAL A 85 -20.20 33.88 -5.85
N ASP A 86 -20.34 35.13 -5.42
CA ASP A 86 -20.53 36.30 -6.31
C ASP A 86 -19.25 36.68 -7.07
N TYR A 87 -18.08 36.29 -6.54
CA TYR A 87 -16.79 36.64 -7.14
C TYR A 87 -16.59 35.92 -8.47
N GLN A 88 -16.29 36.67 -9.53
CA GLN A 88 -16.14 36.15 -10.90
C GLN A 88 -14.69 35.79 -11.29
N GLY A 89 -13.69 36.17 -10.47
CA GLY A 89 -12.29 35.87 -10.76
C GLY A 89 -11.88 34.43 -10.44
N PRO A 90 -10.58 34.08 -10.55
CA PRO A 90 -10.08 32.76 -10.20
C PRO A 90 -10.28 32.48 -8.71
N LEU A 91 -10.69 31.30 -8.28
CA LEU A 91 -10.67 30.91 -6.86
C LEU A 91 -9.59 29.85 -6.63
N GLY A 92 -8.87 29.98 -5.52
CA GLY A 92 -7.90 28.97 -5.09
C GLY A 92 -8.48 28.11 -3.99
N ILE A 93 -8.30 26.80 -4.06
CA ILE A 93 -8.72 25.88 -2.99
C ILE A 93 -7.60 24.95 -2.54
N SER A 94 -7.66 24.52 -1.28
CA SER A 94 -6.75 23.51 -0.72
C SER A 94 -7.46 22.65 0.33
N GLY A 95 -7.20 21.35 0.32
CA GLY A 95 -7.64 20.43 1.36
C GLY A 95 -6.67 20.36 2.55
N GLY A 96 -7.21 20.00 3.70
CA GLY A 96 -6.49 19.60 4.91
C GLY A 96 -7.05 18.26 5.40
N TYR A 97 -6.18 17.31 5.71
CA TYR A 97 -6.57 15.92 5.94
C TYR A 97 -6.29 15.47 7.37
N ASN A 98 -7.10 14.54 7.88
CA ASN A 98 -6.83 13.94 9.18
C ASN A 98 -5.53 13.12 9.10
N PRO A 99 -4.55 13.32 10.00
CA PRO A 99 -3.27 12.60 9.94
C PRO A 99 -3.42 11.08 10.14
N ARG A 100 -4.52 10.60 10.73
CA ARG A 100 -4.75 9.19 11.06
C ARG A 100 -5.51 8.44 9.97
N ASP A 101 -6.64 8.97 9.51
CA ASP A 101 -7.54 8.28 8.56
C ASP A 101 -7.56 8.91 7.15
N GLN A 102 -6.86 10.03 6.97
CA GLN A 102 -6.78 10.80 5.72
C GLN A 102 -8.14 11.22 5.14
N SER A 103 -9.17 11.31 5.99
CA SER A 103 -10.41 12.00 5.63
C SER A 103 -10.16 13.50 5.49
N LEU A 104 -10.87 14.13 4.57
CA LEU A 104 -10.87 15.58 4.41
C LEU A 104 -11.48 16.24 5.65
N ARG A 105 -10.68 17.02 6.38
CA ARG A 105 -11.06 17.72 7.62
C ARG A 105 -11.27 19.20 7.44
N ALA A 106 -10.58 19.80 6.48
CA ALA A 106 -10.76 21.19 6.18
C ALA A 106 -10.68 21.46 4.68
N LEU A 107 -11.42 22.47 4.23
CA LEU A 107 -11.30 23.04 2.89
C LEU A 107 -11.05 24.54 3.03
N ALA A 108 -9.90 24.99 2.56
CA ALA A 108 -9.59 26.41 2.43
C ALA A 108 -9.98 26.91 1.03
N ILE A 109 -10.59 28.09 0.98
CA ILE A 109 -11.04 28.77 -0.24
C ILE A 109 -10.53 30.21 -0.18
N ALA A 110 -9.71 30.60 -1.16
CA ALA A 110 -9.03 31.89 -1.17
C ALA A 110 -9.41 32.77 -2.37
N ARG A 111 -9.46 34.08 -2.11
CA ARG A 111 -9.58 35.15 -3.11
C ARG A 111 -8.93 36.43 -2.58
N GLY A 112 -8.13 37.11 -3.40
CA GLY A 112 -7.37 38.30 -3.00
C GLY A 112 -6.63 38.08 -1.68
N GLU A 113 -6.84 38.97 -0.71
CA GLU A 113 -6.28 38.89 0.64
C GLU A 113 -7.09 38.01 1.62
N ARG A 114 -8.13 37.30 1.16
CA ARG A 114 -9.09 36.62 2.04
C ARG A 114 -9.07 35.11 1.84
N CYS A 115 -9.08 34.39 2.96
CA CYS A 115 -9.19 32.94 3.00
C CYS A 115 -10.34 32.52 3.93
N LEU A 116 -11.20 31.65 3.45
CA LEU A 116 -12.22 30.97 4.24
C LEU A 116 -11.78 29.52 4.45
N ILE A 117 -11.62 29.10 5.70
CA ILE A 117 -11.44 27.69 6.06
C ILE A 117 -12.79 27.16 6.54
N VAL A 118 -13.23 26.05 5.96
CA VAL A 118 -14.37 25.28 6.44
C VAL A 118 -13.86 23.98 7.04
N GLU A 119 -14.13 23.78 8.33
CA GLU A 119 -13.85 22.54 9.04
C GLU A 119 -15.05 21.59 8.96
N PHE A 120 -14.76 20.32 8.71
CA PHE A 120 -15.73 19.25 8.64
C PHE A 120 -15.64 18.34 9.87
N GLY A 121 -16.78 18.01 10.45
CA GLY A 121 -16.86 17.14 11.60
C GLY A 121 -16.36 15.73 11.27
N SER A 122 -15.74 15.05 12.25
CA SER A 122 -15.61 13.59 12.16
C SER A 122 -17.02 13.04 12.09
N GLY A 123 -17.40 12.31 11.04
CA GLY A 123 -18.74 11.72 10.83
C GLY A 123 -19.18 10.67 11.87
N ARG A 124 -18.89 10.87 13.15
CA ARG A 124 -19.43 10.13 14.29
C ARG A 124 -20.84 10.64 14.58
N LYS A 125 -21.66 9.72 15.12
CA LYS A 125 -23.08 9.86 15.48
C LYS A 125 -23.35 11.13 16.32
N GLY A 126 -23.47 12.28 15.67
CA GLY A 126 -24.13 13.45 16.23
C GLY A 126 -25.64 13.22 16.30
N LEU A 127 -26.34 14.05 17.07
CA LEU A 127 -27.80 14.07 17.05
C LEU A 127 -28.27 14.36 15.60
N ASP A 128 -29.41 13.81 15.17
CA ASP A 128 -29.93 13.99 13.79
C ASP A 128 -29.95 15.46 13.34
N ARG A 129 -30.10 16.39 14.28
CA ARG A 129 -30.02 17.83 14.05
C ARG A 129 -28.64 18.29 13.56
N GLU A 130 -27.56 17.88 14.21
CA GLU A 130 -26.19 18.27 13.84
C GLU A 130 -25.82 17.74 12.46
N LYS A 131 -26.30 16.54 12.12
CA LYS A 131 -26.12 15.96 10.79
C LYS A 131 -26.83 16.79 9.71
N ARG A 132 -28.07 17.21 9.97
CA ARG A 132 -28.82 18.09 9.05
C ARG A 132 -28.16 19.46 8.89
N GLU A 133 -27.67 20.05 9.98
CA GLU A 133 -26.98 21.34 9.94
C GLU A 133 -25.65 21.23 9.16
N ALA A 134 -24.93 20.12 9.28
CA ALA A 134 -23.73 19.84 8.48
C ALA A 134 -24.07 19.64 6.98
N GLU A 135 -25.12 18.87 6.67
CA GLU A 135 -25.61 18.68 5.29
C GLU A 135 -26.01 20.02 4.65
N ASP A 136 -26.79 20.85 5.35
CA ASP A 136 -27.18 22.20 4.95
C ASP A 136 -25.96 23.13 4.78
N GLY A 137 -24.93 22.98 5.61
CA GLY A 137 -23.65 23.67 5.47
C GLY A 137 -22.91 23.31 4.18
N ARG A 138 -22.85 22.02 3.84
CA ARG A 138 -22.22 21.51 2.61
C ARG A 138 -22.93 21.99 1.35
N GLU A 139 -24.27 22.04 1.37
CA GLU A 139 -25.05 22.58 0.24
C GLU A 139 -24.66 24.02 -0.12
N LYS A 140 -24.25 24.82 0.87
CA LYS A 140 -23.79 26.21 0.65
C LYS A 140 -22.45 26.31 -0.07
N LEU A 141 -21.65 25.24 -0.07
CA LEU A 141 -20.38 25.17 -0.80
C LEU A 141 -20.57 24.80 -2.27
N VAL A 142 -21.69 24.17 -2.64
CA VAL A 142 -21.96 23.71 -4.02
C VAL A 142 -21.85 24.84 -5.05
N PRO A 143 -22.43 26.04 -4.84
CA PRO A 143 -22.29 27.14 -5.80
C PRO A 143 -20.84 27.64 -5.97
N ILE A 144 -19.98 27.42 -4.97
CA ILE A 144 -18.55 27.76 -5.06
C ILE A 144 -17.80 26.68 -5.87
N LEU A 145 -18.09 25.40 -5.62
CA LEU A 145 -17.36 24.28 -6.24
C LEU A 145 -17.81 23.98 -7.67
N MET A 146 -19.08 24.28 -8.01
CA MET A 146 -19.67 24.04 -9.33
C MET A 146 -19.82 25.32 -10.17
N ARG A 147 -19.09 26.38 -9.81
CA ARG A 147 -19.03 27.66 -10.54
C ARG A 147 -18.50 27.51 -11.96
N SER A 148 -18.87 28.44 -12.85
CA SER A 148 -18.33 28.52 -14.22
C SER A 148 -16.95 29.18 -14.28
N ALA A 149 -16.67 30.10 -13.36
CA ALA A 149 -15.38 30.81 -13.27
C ALA A 149 -14.28 29.92 -12.67
N GLY A 150 -13.03 30.08 -13.11
CA GLY A 150 -11.96 29.12 -12.83
C GLY A 150 -11.73 28.82 -11.34
N LEU A 151 -11.63 27.52 -11.03
CA LEU A 151 -11.28 26.98 -9.71
C LEU A 151 -9.92 26.30 -9.80
N PHE A 152 -8.96 26.67 -8.96
CA PHE A 152 -7.56 26.29 -9.08
C PHE A 152 -7.07 25.61 -7.81
N ALA A 153 -6.35 24.50 -7.96
CA ALA A 153 -5.70 23.82 -6.85
C ALA A 153 -4.46 23.07 -7.32
N PHE A 154 -3.54 22.84 -6.39
CA PHE A 154 -2.56 21.77 -6.51
C PHE A 154 -3.23 20.43 -6.18
N ASP A 155 -2.80 19.37 -6.86
CA ASP A 155 -3.39 18.04 -6.74
C ASP A 155 -4.93 18.05 -6.79
N MET A 156 -5.48 18.75 -7.79
CA MET A 156 -6.93 18.96 -7.91
C MET A 156 -7.68 17.64 -8.11
N GLY A 157 -7.07 16.65 -8.77
CA GLY A 157 -7.63 15.31 -8.92
C GLY A 157 -7.87 14.61 -7.57
N PRO A 158 -6.81 14.36 -6.77
CA PRO A 158 -6.95 13.83 -5.41
C PRO A 158 -7.92 14.63 -4.53
N LEU A 159 -7.85 15.97 -4.56
CA LEU A 159 -8.75 16.82 -3.79
C LEU A 159 -10.22 16.64 -4.20
N SER A 160 -10.50 16.56 -5.51
CA SER A 160 -11.85 16.33 -6.03
C SER A 160 -12.40 14.96 -5.59
N MET A 161 -11.54 13.93 -5.56
CA MET A 161 -11.91 12.60 -5.07
C MET A 161 -12.18 12.59 -3.56
N ALA A 162 -11.40 13.33 -2.77
CA ALA A 162 -11.65 13.47 -1.34
C ALA A 162 -12.96 14.23 -1.04
N LEU A 163 -13.23 15.32 -1.78
CA LEU A 163 -14.49 16.07 -1.69
C LEU A 163 -15.71 15.20 -1.96
N TYR A 164 -15.64 14.33 -2.99
CA TYR A 164 -16.72 13.40 -3.29
C TYR A 164 -16.82 12.29 -2.24
N ARG A 165 -15.72 11.59 -1.94
CA ARG A 165 -15.69 10.45 -1.02
C ARG A 165 -16.17 10.79 0.39
N ASP A 166 -15.67 11.91 0.93
CA ASP A 166 -15.85 12.25 2.34
C ASP A 166 -17.07 13.15 2.57
N LEU A 167 -17.44 13.98 1.59
CA LEU A 167 -18.48 15.01 1.74
C LEU A 167 -19.62 14.92 0.72
N GLY A 168 -19.51 14.08 -0.32
CA GLY A 168 -20.49 14.00 -1.41
C GLY A 168 -20.49 15.22 -2.34
N LEU A 169 -19.46 16.07 -2.28
CA LEU A 169 -19.37 17.31 -3.05
C LEU A 169 -18.73 17.08 -4.42
N ARG A 170 -19.22 17.80 -5.42
CA ARG A 170 -18.77 17.74 -6.82
C ARG A 170 -18.17 19.07 -7.28
N ILE A 171 -17.30 18.98 -8.28
CA ILE A 171 -16.62 20.08 -8.99
C ILE A 171 -16.84 19.96 -10.50
N THR A 172 -17.00 21.10 -11.19
CA THR A 172 -17.24 21.18 -12.65
C THR A 172 -16.14 21.90 -13.46
N THR A 173 -15.37 22.80 -12.85
CA THR A 173 -14.38 23.66 -13.55
C THR A 173 -12.99 23.63 -12.92
N GLY A 174 -12.64 22.50 -12.30
CA GLY A 174 -11.39 22.36 -11.56
C GLY A 174 -10.15 22.38 -12.47
N THR A 175 -9.20 23.25 -12.18
CA THR A 175 -7.92 23.34 -12.88
C THR A 175 -6.81 22.83 -11.96
N ASP A 176 -6.17 21.74 -12.37
CA ASP A 176 -4.98 21.22 -11.72
C ASP A 176 -3.76 22.05 -12.12
N ILE A 177 -3.17 22.80 -11.18
CA ILE A 177 -2.07 23.73 -11.45
C ILE A 177 -0.85 23.01 -12.03
N GLN A 178 -0.53 21.81 -11.53
CA GLN A 178 0.63 21.05 -11.98
C GLN A 178 0.48 20.50 -13.40
N SER A 179 -0.76 20.39 -13.91
CA SER A 179 -1.03 19.93 -15.27
C SER A 179 -0.66 20.96 -16.35
N ALA A 180 -0.55 22.24 -16.00
CA ALA A 180 -0.11 23.28 -16.92
C ALA A 180 1.36 23.15 -17.32
N PHE A 181 2.16 22.45 -16.52
CA PHE A 181 3.61 22.34 -16.71
C PHE A 181 4.02 20.87 -16.70
N PRO A 182 3.79 20.13 -17.80
CA PRO A 182 4.12 18.71 -17.87
C PRO A 182 5.63 18.51 -17.74
N GLY A 183 6.02 17.46 -17.03
CA GLY A 183 7.41 17.04 -16.94
C GLY A 183 7.86 16.22 -18.16
N LYS A 184 8.98 15.53 -18.02
CA LYS A 184 9.60 14.74 -19.11
C LYS A 184 8.71 13.62 -19.64
N PHE A 185 7.85 13.06 -18.80
CA PHE A 185 6.90 12.01 -19.15
C PHE A 185 5.47 12.44 -18.79
N PRO A 186 4.41 11.92 -19.46
CA PRO A 186 3.05 12.41 -19.26
C PRO A 186 2.52 12.35 -17.81
N HIS A 187 2.92 11.33 -17.05
CA HIS A 187 2.53 11.13 -15.65
C HIS A 187 3.49 11.77 -14.64
N HIS A 188 4.63 12.32 -15.10
CA HIS A 188 5.54 13.11 -14.27
C HIS A 188 5.10 14.57 -14.30
N ARG A 189 4.16 14.91 -13.41
CA ARG A 189 3.79 16.31 -13.16
C ARG A 189 4.94 17.03 -12.43
N LYS A 190 5.09 18.34 -12.64
CA LYS A 190 6.00 19.15 -11.83
C LYS A 190 5.63 19.08 -10.35
N THR A 191 6.63 19.20 -9.48
CA THR A 191 6.39 19.43 -8.06
C THR A 191 5.63 20.75 -7.86
N PRO A 192 4.92 20.95 -6.75
CA PRO A 192 4.30 22.25 -6.46
C PRO A 192 5.28 23.42 -6.59
N LEU A 193 6.52 23.26 -6.07
CA LEU A 193 7.59 24.26 -6.19
C LEU A 193 7.95 24.55 -7.64
N ASP A 194 8.16 23.53 -8.46
CA ASP A 194 8.55 23.72 -9.86
C ASP A 194 7.41 24.31 -10.71
N ALA A 195 6.15 24.00 -10.37
CA ALA A 195 4.98 24.58 -11.01
C ALA A 195 4.80 26.07 -10.64
N ILE A 196 5.05 26.43 -9.37
CA ILE A 196 5.08 27.83 -8.91
C ILE A 196 6.19 28.59 -9.65
N LYS A 197 7.42 28.05 -9.68
CA LYS A 197 8.54 28.65 -10.42
C LYS A 197 8.22 28.89 -11.89
N ALA A 198 7.59 27.92 -12.55
CA ALA A 198 7.20 28.05 -13.94
C ALA A 198 6.10 29.09 -14.18
N SER A 199 5.14 29.20 -13.26
CA SER A 199 4.04 30.17 -13.34
C SER A 199 4.51 31.60 -13.06
N VAL A 200 5.37 31.77 -12.05
CA VAL A 200 5.86 33.09 -11.60
C VAL A 200 6.97 33.62 -12.51
N GLY A 201 7.81 32.74 -13.08
CA GLY A 201 8.95 33.17 -13.90
C GLY A 201 9.85 34.16 -13.16
N ASP A 202 10.22 35.25 -13.83
CA ASP A 202 11.05 36.33 -13.27
C ASP A 202 10.23 37.44 -12.58
N HIS A 203 8.90 37.30 -12.47
CA HIS A 203 8.02 38.36 -11.99
C HIS A 203 8.06 38.57 -10.47
N ALA A 204 8.46 37.56 -9.69
CA ALA A 204 8.58 37.68 -8.24
C ALA A 204 9.66 36.74 -7.68
N LYS A 205 10.27 37.16 -6.56
CA LYS A 205 11.21 36.29 -5.83
C LYS A 205 10.44 35.19 -5.09
N ILE A 206 10.93 33.97 -5.18
CA ILE A 206 10.31 32.76 -4.62
C ILE A 206 11.11 32.29 -3.40
N HIS A 207 10.41 31.87 -2.35
CA HIS A 207 11.00 31.30 -1.15
C HIS A 207 10.86 29.77 -1.13
N ASP A 208 11.81 29.08 -1.76
CA ASP A 208 11.80 27.61 -1.95
C ASP A 208 11.49 26.82 -0.67
N ASN A 209 12.20 27.11 0.43
CA ASN A 209 12.03 26.38 1.70
C ASN A 209 10.62 26.53 2.29
N ASN A 210 10.02 27.72 2.17
CA ASN A 210 8.69 27.99 2.71
C ASN A 210 7.62 27.28 1.88
N ILE A 211 7.79 27.25 0.56
CA ILE A 211 6.91 26.49 -0.33
C ILE A 211 7.02 25.00 -0.02
N THR A 212 8.23 24.45 0.04
CA THR A 212 8.42 23.03 0.38
C THR A 212 7.74 22.70 1.71
N SER A 213 7.95 23.50 2.75
CA SER A 213 7.30 23.32 4.06
C SER A 213 5.77 23.40 4.00
N ALA A 214 5.20 24.29 3.19
CA ALA A 214 3.75 24.46 3.08
C ALA A 214 3.08 23.31 2.32
N PHE A 215 3.80 22.56 1.48
CA PHE A 215 3.28 21.47 0.64
C PHE A 215 3.71 20.07 1.09
N GLU A 216 4.68 19.95 2.00
CA GLU A 216 5.20 18.67 2.50
C GLU A 216 4.19 17.90 3.37
N ASP A 217 3.43 18.61 4.21
CA ASP A 217 2.40 18.02 5.05
C ASP A 217 1.02 18.65 4.81
N LEU A 218 0.08 17.82 4.38
CA LEU A 218 -1.31 18.20 4.14
C LEU A 218 -2.20 17.92 5.36
N SER A 219 -1.60 17.45 6.47
CA SER A 219 -2.33 17.19 7.71
C SER A 219 -2.97 18.46 8.27
N TYR A 220 -4.17 18.32 8.82
CA TYR A 220 -4.91 19.39 9.48
C TYR A 220 -5.44 18.90 10.82
N ASP A 221 -4.82 19.41 11.89
CA ASP A 221 -5.27 19.26 13.27
C ASP A 221 -4.98 20.57 14.00
N ARG A 222 -5.99 21.10 14.72
CA ARG A 222 -5.90 22.35 15.48
C ARG A 222 -5.45 22.14 16.92
N LEU A 223 -5.53 20.92 17.43
CA LEU A 223 -5.36 20.62 18.85
C LEU A 223 -4.04 19.91 19.15
N HIS A 224 -3.16 19.78 18.16
CA HIS A 224 -1.99 18.92 18.26
C HIS A 224 -0.71 19.69 17.94
N ASP A 225 0.18 19.75 18.92
CA ASP A 225 1.41 20.55 18.89
C ASP A 225 2.35 20.19 17.72
N ASP A 226 2.35 18.93 17.27
CA ASP A 226 3.14 18.51 16.10
C ASP A 226 2.69 19.14 14.75
N TYR A 227 1.50 19.74 14.69
CA TYR A 227 0.93 20.35 13.48
C TYR A 227 0.69 21.86 13.64
N GLU A 228 1.56 22.52 14.41
CA GLU A 228 1.65 23.98 14.45
C GLU A 228 1.68 24.55 13.02
N ASN A 229 0.83 25.55 12.76
CA ASN A 229 0.66 26.22 11.47
C ASN A 229 -0.17 25.48 10.40
N SER A 230 -0.89 24.39 10.73
CA SER A 230 -1.78 23.70 9.77
C SER A 230 -2.80 24.64 9.09
N GLU A 231 -3.42 25.56 9.85
CA GLU A 231 -4.32 26.61 9.32
C GLU A 231 -3.60 27.63 8.42
N MET A 232 -2.34 27.96 8.74
CA MET A 232 -1.53 28.87 7.93
C MET A 232 -1.12 28.21 6.62
N HIS A 233 -0.62 26.97 6.64
CA HIS A 233 -0.21 26.23 5.45
C HIS A 233 -1.38 25.98 4.50
N ILE A 234 -2.53 25.51 4.99
CA ILE A 234 -3.72 25.31 4.13
C ILE A 234 -4.20 26.64 3.52
N SER A 235 -4.14 27.74 4.28
CA SER A 235 -4.47 29.08 3.77
C SER A 235 -3.50 29.55 2.70
N GLN A 236 -2.19 29.35 2.91
CA GLN A 236 -1.15 29.70 1.96
C GLN A 236 -1.27 28.90 0.65
N ARG A 237 -1.55 27.59 0.73
CA ARG A 237 -1.79 26.74 -0.45
C ARG A 237 -3.01 27.19 -1.25
N ALA A 238 -4.13 27.50 -0.58
CA ALA A 238 -5.30 28.05 -1.26
C ALA A 238 -5.02 29.43 -1.87
N TRP A 239 -4.34 30.31 -1.14
CA TRP A 239 -4.00 31.65 -1.61
C TRP A 239 -3.08 31.62 -2.83
N ILE A 240 -1.99 30.84 -2.81
CA ILE A 240 -1.09 30.77 -3.96
C ILE A 240 -1.81 30.15 -5.17
N SER A 241 -2.70 29.18 -4.96
CA SER A 241 -3.53 28.61 -6.03
C SER A 241 -4.45 29.64 -6.70
N HIS A 242 -4.98 30.57 -5.91
CA HIS A 242 -5.76 31.71 -6.42
C HIS A 242 -4.90 32.72 -7.19
N TYR A 243 -3.67 32.92 -6.73
CA TYR A 243 -2.80 34.01 -7.17
C TYR A 243 -2.02 33.68 -8.44
N LEU A 244 -1.62 32.41 -8.65
CA LEU A 244 -0.84 32.01 -9.83
C LEU A 244 -1.50 32.33 -11.18
N PRO A 245 -2.82 32.16 -11.37
CA PRO A 245 -3.50 32.52 -12.62
C PRO A 245 -3.49 34.02 -12.95
N LEU A 246 -3.06 34.88 -12.02
CA LEU A 246 -2.96 36.32 -12.24
C LEU A 246 -1.62 36.73 -12.90
N PHE A 247 -0.64 35.83 -12.96
CA PHE A 247 0.58 36.05 -13.75
C PHE A 247 0.31 35.74 -15.22
N GLU A 248 0.94 36.48 -16.14
CA GLU A 248 0.78 36.30 -17.59
C GLU A 248 1.10 34.86 -18.02
N ASN A 249 2.27 34.35 -17.63
CA ASN A 249 2.68 32.96 -17.88
C ASN A 249 1.70 31.93 -17.28
N GLY A 250 1.13 32.24 -16.12
CA GLY A 250 0.13 31.40 -15.46
C GLY A 250 -1.18 31.37 -16.24
N ALA A 251 -1.73 32.54 -16.58
CA ALA A 251 -2.99 32.68 -17.30
C ALA A 251 -2.96 31.91 -18.63
N GLU A 252 -1.93 32.10 -19.44
CA GLU A 252 -1.78 31.39 -20.72
C GLU A 252 -1.68 29.87 -20.54
N ALA A 253 -0.89 29.42 -19.57
CA ALA A 253 -0.68 28.00 -19.35
C ALA A 253 -1.93 27.30 -18.79
N PHE A 254 -2.65 27.94 -17.86
CA PHE A 254 -3.82 27.34 -17.23
C PHE A 254 -5.06 27.32 -18.14
N ASP A 255 -5.17 28.22 -19.12
CA ASP A 255 -6.27 28.20 -20.10
C ASP A 255 -6.21 26.95 -20.99
N GLN A 256 -5.00 26.47 -21.29
CA GLN A 256 -4.76 25.25 -22.06
C GLN A 256 -5.01 23.96 -21.26
N VAL A 257 -5.16 24.05 -19.93
CA VAL A 257 -5.40 22.88 -19.07
C VAL A 257 -6.86 22.47 -19.15
N LEU A 258 -7.06 21.19 -19.49
CA LEU A 258 -8.35 20.52 -19.45
C LEU A 258 -8.93 20.55 -18.03
N LYS A 259 -10.19 20.98 -17.93
CA LYS A 259 -10.89 21.15 -16.67
C LYS A 259 -11.41 19.82 -16.15
N ILE A 260 -11.39 19.65 -14.84
CA ILE A 260 -11.95 18.53 -14.11
C ILE A 260 -13.45 18.76 -13.93
N ASP A 261 -14.24 17.79 -14.38
CA ASP A 261 -15.68 17.76 -14.21
C ASP A 261 -16.16 16.42 -13.64
N THR A 262 -16.37 16.38 -12.33
CA THR A 262 -16.96 15.25 -11.62
C THR A 262 -18.47 15.14 -11.81
N ALA A 263 -19.17 16.19 -12.25
CA ALA A 263 -20.60 16.13 -12.52
C ALA A 263 -20.90 15.31 -13.77
N SER A 264 -19.98 15.28 -14.74
CA SER A 264 -20.07 14.45 -15.95
C SER A 264 -20.02 12.94 -15.70
N LEU A 265 -19.55 12.50 -14.53
CA LEU A 265 -19.36 11.09 -14.19
C LEU A 265 -20.53 10.50 -13.39
N THR A 266 -20.81 9.23 -13.63
CA THR A 266 -21.80 8.46 -12.85
C THR A 266 -21.35 8.28 -11.41
N THR A 267 -22.29 8.11 -10.49
CA THR A 267 -22.01 7.83 -9.07
C THR A 267 -21.12 6.59 -8.91
N SER A 268 -21.43 5.50 -9.63
CA SER A 268 -20.62 4.29 -9.62
C SER A 268 -19.17 4.52 -10.06
N ALA A 269 -18.96 5.31 -11.13
CA ALA A 269 -17.63 5.67 -11.59
C ALA A 269 -16.86 6.47 -10.53
N LEU A 270 -17.52 7.45 -9.89
CA LEU A 270 -16.92 8.24 -8.84
C LEU A 270 -16.62 7.42 -7.58
N ASP A 271 -17.49 6.47 -7.20
CA ASP A 271 -17.25 5.56 -6.08
C ASP A 271 -15.99 4.73 -6.31
N MET A 272 -15.82 4.19 -7.53
CA MET A 272 -14.62 3.46 -7.92
C MET A 272 -13.38 4.34 -7.93
N LEU A 273 -13.42 5.49 -8.61
CA LEU A 273 -12.27 6.39 -8.73
C LEU A 273 -11.83 6.95 -7.37
N SER A 274 -12.80 7.33 -6.54
CA SER A 274 -12.54 7.91 -5.23
C SER A 274 -12.04 6.88 -4.22
N LYS A 275 -12.47 5.62 -4.34
CA LYS A 275 -11.87 4.48 -3.63
C LYS A 275 -10.43 4.28 -4.05
N VAL A 276 -10.16 4.15 -5.35
CA VAL A 276 -8.81 3.88 -5.88
C VAL A 276 -7.83 5.02 -5.56
N ALA A 277 -8.26 6.29 -5.70
CA ALA A 277 -7.45 7.45 -5.31
C ALA A 277 -7.25 7.50 -3.79
N GLY A 278 -8.32 7.26 -3.03
CA GLY A 278 -8.32 7.35 -1.58
C GLY A 278 -7.47 6.29 -0.89
N ASP A 279 -7.51 5.06 -1.40
CA ASP A 279 -6.73 3.94 -0.88
C ASP A 279 -5.23 4.16 -1.14
N SER A 280 -4.84 4.60 -2.34
CA SER A 280 -3.44 4.97 -2.64
C SER A 280 -2.93 6.10 -1.73
N PHE A 281 -3.73 7.16 -1.54
CA PHE A 281 -3.38 8.27 -0.65
C PHE A 281 -3.26 7.83 0.81
N ARG A 282 -4.16 6.99 1.32
CA ARG A 282 -4.09 6.46 2.69
C ARG A 282 -2.84 5.60 2.88
N LEU A 283 -2.52 4.74 1.92
CA LEU A 283 -1.33 3.89 1.96
C LEU A 283 -0.03 4.68 2.03
N SER A 284 0.08 5.81 1.30
CA SER A 284 1.28 6.67 1.40
C SER A 284 1.43 7.33 2.77
N TYR A 285 0.32 7.59 3.47
CA TYR A 285 0.32 8.20 4.81
C TYR A 285 0.51 7.21 5.96
N LEU A 286 0.37 5.90 5.73
CA LEU A 286 0.79 4.87 6.70
C LEU A 286 2.31 4.85 6.90
N GLN A 287 3.07 5.38 5.94
CA GLN A 287 4.51 5.47 6.08
C GLN A 287 4.88 6.51 7.14
N PRO A 288 5.82 6.19 8.04
CA PRO A 288 6.20 7.11 9.10
C PRO A 288 6.85 8.37 8.51
N PHE A 289 6.45 9.54 9.00
CA PHE A 289 7.00 10.84 8.59
C PHE A 289 8.48 11.00 8.96
N LYS A 290 8.95 10.24 9.96
CA LYS A 290 10.37 10.14 10.32
C LYS A 290 10.75 8.66 10.32
N SER A 291 11.75 8.31 9.52
CA SER A 291 12.29 6.95 9.47
C SER A 291 13.73 6.94 9.96
N ALA A 292 14.02 6.14 10.98
CA ALA A 292 15.40 5.90 11.41
C ALA A 292 16.04 4.86 10.47
N HIS A 293 17.28 5.11 10.07
CA HIS A 293 18.01 4.24 9.14
C HIS A 293 19.19 3.60 9.86
N ALA A 294 19.41 2.31 9.65
CA ALA A 294 20.63 1.64 10.08
C ALA A 294 21.74 1.79 9.04
N PHE A 295 22.92 2.26 9.45
CA PHE A 295 24.01 2.61 8.54
C PHE A 295 25.41 2.33 9.10
N GLU A 296 26.39 2.42 8.21
CA GLU A 296 27.81 2.58 8.47
C GLU A 296 28.24 3.93 7.88
N ALA A 297 28.80 4.83 8.69
CA ALA A 297 29.21 6.15 8.24
C ALA A 297 30.73 6.27 8.17
N SER A 298 31.23 6.86 7.09
CA SER A 298 32.59 7.38 6.99
C SER A 298 32.53 8.88 6.68
N SER A 299 33.34 9.67 7.39
CA SER A 299 33.42 11.11 7.15
C SER A 299 34.75 11.41 6.45
N ASP A 300 34.71 11.58 5.13
CA ASP A 300 35.94 11.82 4.34
C ASP A 300 36.26 13.32 4.21
N THR A 301 35.29 14.21 4.42
CA THR A 301 35.47 15.67 4.29
C THR A 301 34.57 16.49 5.22
N ILE A 302 34.93 17.75 5.43
CA ILE A 302 34.13 18.71 6.22
C ILE A 302 32.76 18.92 5.54
N GLY A 303 31.68 18.52 6.20
CA GLY A 303 30.30 18.80 5.78
C GLY A 303 29.64 17.72 4.92
N ASP A 304 30.43 16.80 4.35
CA ASP A 304 29.94 15.69 3.53
C ASP A 304 30.12 14.36 4.28
N ILE A 305 29.01 13.73 4.66
CA ILE A 305 28.99 12.44 5.34
C ILE A 305 28.71 11.36 4.30
N ASN A 306 29.62 10.41 4.13
CA ASN A 306 29.38 9.24 3.32
C ASN A 306 28.75 8.14 4.19
N VAL A 307 27.66 7.58 3.70
CA VAL A 307 26.84 6.64 4.46
C VAL A 307 26.61 5.42 3.60
N ARG A 308 26.80 4.25 4.19
CA ARG A 308 26.45 2.97 3.61
C ARG A 308 25.31 2.35 4.41
N SER A 309 24.14 2.20 3.80
CA SER A 309 22.97 1.60 4.44
C SER A 309 23.15 0.10 4.66
N LYS A 310 22.72 -0.41 5.82
CA LYS A 310 22.88 -1.84 6.18
C LYS A 310 21.91 -2.76 5.46
N SER A 311 20.68 -2.30 5.22
CA SER A 311 19.65 -3.10 4.56
C SER A 311 18.80 -2.27 3.59
N PHE A 312 18.10 -2.94 2.65
CA PHE A 312 17.33 -2.26 1.60
C PHE A 312 16.17 -1.42 2.16
N LYS A 313 15.67 -1.74 3.37
CA LYS A 313 14.69 -0.92 4.08
C LYS A 313 15.27 0.36 4.68
N ASP A 314 16.59 0.38 4.92
CA ASP A 314 17.33 1.54 5.47
C ASP A 314 17.95 2.41 4.36
N ARG A 315 17.51 2.23 3.10
CA ARG A 315 18.08 2.99 1.98
C ARG A 315 17.67 4.45 2.07
N LEU A 316 18.62 5.33 1.85
CA LEU A 316 18.35 6.75 1.64
C LEU A 316 17.90 7.00 0.20
N ARG A 317 17.05 8.01 -0.02
CA ARG A 317 16.59 8.45 -1.34
C ARG A 317 17.22 9.77 -1.73
N SER A 318 17.38 10.03 -3.03
CA SER A 318 18.05 11.24 -3.51
C SER A 318 17.24 12.49 -3.16
N ASN A 319 17.92 13.59 -2.82
CA ASN A 319 17.30 14.86 -2.39
C ASN A 319 16.35 14.73 -1.18
N GLN A 320 16.51 13.70 -0.36
CA GLN A 320 15.78 13.50 0.87
C GLN A 320 16.39 14.34 2.00
N ASP A 321 15.53 15.02 2.75
CA ASP A 321 15.93 15.71 3.97
C ASP A 321 16.20 14.70 5.08
N VAL A 322 17.32 14.89 5.77
CA VAL A 322 17.78 13.99 6.83
C VAL A 322 18.19 14.79 8.05
N ARG A 323 18.01 14.19 9.21
CA ARG A 323 18.57 14.64 10.48
C ARG A 323 19.65 13.65 10.90
N VAL A 324 20.84 14.19 11.08
CA VAL A 324 22.02 13.44 11.48
C VAL A 324 22.36 13.83 12.92
N THR A 325 22.40 12.84 13.81
CA THR A 325 22.87 13.03 15.19
C THR A 325 24.35 12.66 15.24
N VAL A 326 25.16 13.61 15.72
CA VAL A 326 26.61 13.49 15.79
C VAL A 326 27.09 13.73 17.22
N GLU A 327 28.21 13.10 17.56
CA GLU A 327 28.94 13.33 18.80
C GLU A 327 30.22 14.11 18.52
N SER A 328 30.36 15.26 19.18
CA SER A 328 31.60 16.05 19.15
C SER A 328 32.74 15.30 19.85
N PRO A 329 34.01 15.63 19.55
CA PRO A 329 35.17 15.13 20.31
C PRO A 329 35.10 15.39 21.82
N ASN A 330 34.33 16.40 22.23
CA ASN A 330 34.12 16.77 23.63
C ASN A 330 32.97 15.97 24.30
N GLY A 331 32.40 14.96 23.63
CA GLY A 331 31.29 14.13 24.11
C GLY A 331 29.91 14.79 24.02
N SER A 332 29.80 16.00 23.44
CA SER A 332 28.52 16.67 23.26
C SER A 332 27.76 16.11 22.05
N ILE A 333 26.54 15.64 22.27
CA ILE A 333 25.66 15.10 21.21
C ILE A 333 24.74 16.22 20.71
N TYR A 334 24.69 16.40 19.39
CA TYR A 334 23.79 17.38 18.74
C TYR A 334 23.28 16.86 17.40
N SER A 335 22.15 17.39 16.93
CA SER A 335 21.55 17.02 15.65
C SER A 335 21.70 18.13 14.62
N VAL A 336 22.08 17.76 13.41
CA VAL A 336 22.28 18.66 12.27
C VAL A 336 21.28 18.28 11.17
N LYS A 337 20.74 19.28 10.48
CA LYS A 337 19.94 19.04 9.26
C LYS A 337 20.90 18.80 8.10
N GLY A 338 20.54 17.89 7.21
CA GLY A 338 21.27 17.66 5.98
C GLY A 338 20.32 17.25 4.86
N GLN A 339 20.87 17.19 3.66
CA GLN A 339 20.16 16.68 2.49
C GLN A 339 21.04 15.63 1.81
N THR A 340 20.43 14.52 1.41
CA THR A 340 21.13 13.51 0.62
C THR A 340 21.46 14.07 -0.77
N GLY A 341 22.72 13.95 -1.18
CA GLY A 341 23.19 14.31 -2.51
C GLY A 341 23.16 13.12 -3.46
N TYR A 342 24.34 12.55 -3.75
CA TYR A 342 24.44 11.39 -4.63
C TYR A 342 24.01 10.11 -3.92
N ILE A 343 23.34 9.21 -4.64
CA ILE A 343 22.97 7.87 -4.17
C ILE A 343 23.35 6.85 -5.23
N ASN A 344 24.04 5.80 -4.81
CA ASN A 344 24.40 4.68 -5.67
C ASN A 344 24.40 3.37 -4.87
N GLY A 345 23.37 2.55 -5.06
CA GLY A 345 23.23 1.28 -4.34
C GLY A 345 23.03 1.51 -2.84
N LYS A 346 23.92 0.96 -2.03
CA LYS A 346 23.97 1.12 -0.58
C LYS A 346 24.60 2.43 -0.14
N ALA A 347 25.38 3.08 -1.01
CA ALA A 347 26.12 4.29 -0.70
C ALA A 347 25.30 5.55 -0.98
N ALA A 348 25.36 6.51 -0.05
CA ALA A 348 24.78 7.84 -0.18
C ALA A 348 25.70 8.90 0.44
N GLY A 349 25.80 10.05 -0.21
CA GLY A 349 26.42 11.24 0.39
C GLY A 349 25.37 12.12 1.04
N ILE A 350 25.61 12.61 2.25
CA ILE A 350 24.76 13.59 2.95
C ILE A 350 25.53 14.89 3.07
N LYS A 351 24.94 15.97 2.55
CA LYS A 351 25.42 17.34 2.73
C LYS A 351 24.78 17.94 3.97
N ALA A 352 25.55 18.14 5.02
CA ALA A 352 25.06 18.77 6.24
C ALA A 352 24.98 20.29 6.10
N SER A 353 24.01 20.91 6.77
CA SER A 353 23.81 22.37 6.78
C SER A 353 24.91 23.13 7.52
N HIS A 354 25.71 22.43 8.33
CA HIS A 354 26.82 23.00 9.09
C HIS A 354 28.11 22.20 8.91
N THR A 355 29.21 22.94 8.84
CA THR A 355 30.60 22.50 8.70
C THR A 355 31.08 21.77 9.96
N PHE A 356 31.47 20.49 9.85
CA PHE A 356 32.06 19.74 10.96
C PHE A 356 33.54 20.10 11.21
N SER A 357 34.01 20.04 12.46
CA SER A 357 35.45 20.06 12.75
C SER A 357 36.10 18.76 12.24
N LYS A 358 37.26 18.85 11.59
CA LYS A 358 37.94 17.74 10.86
C LYS A 358 38.31 16.50 11.68
N THR A 359 38.21 16.53 13.01
CA THR A 359 38.79 15.48 13.86
C THR A 359 37.73 14.87 14.78
N ASN A 360 37.52 13.55 14.68
CA ASN A 360 36.79 12.68 15.62
C ASN A 360 35.31 12.97 15.88
N THR A 361 34.54 13.43 14.88
CA THR A 361 33.07 13.49 15.00
C THR A 361 32.48 12.12 14.62
N SER A 362 31.77 11.46 15.54
CA SER A 362 31.11 10.17 15.27
C SER A 362 29.64 10.39 14.89
N VAL A 363 29.14 9.66 13.88
CA VAL A 363 27.73 9.73 13.49
C VAL A 363 26.97 8.65 14.26
N LEU A 364 26.08 9.05 15.17
CA LEU A 364 25.34 8.15 16.05
C LEU A 364 24.02 7.67 15.44
N ALA A 365 23.32 8.56 14.74
CA ALA A 365 22.02 8.24 14.14
C ALA A 365 21.75 9.07 12.88
N ILE A 366 21.02 8.48 11.94
CA ILE A 366 20.49 9.13 10.75
C ILE A 366 19.01 8.81 10.68
N SER A 367 18.21 9.85 10.51
CA SER A 367 16.77 9.73 10.28
C SER A 367 16.38 10.58 9.07
N SER A 368 15.56 10.05 8.18
CA SER A 368 14.94 10.87 7.15
C SER A 368 13.74 11.62 7.72
N ILE A 369 13.51 12.82 7.21
CA ILE A 369 12.35 13.66 7.49
C ILE A 369 11.51 13.68 6.20
N GLY A 370 10.20 13.55 6.36
CA GLY A 370 9.26 13.44 5.26
C GLY A 370 8.93 11.99 4.93
N ARG A 371 7.74 11.81 4.34
CA ARG A 371 7.29 10.50 3.82
C ARG A 371 8.00 10.22 2.50
N ASP A 372 8.09 8.95 2.12
CA ASP A 372 8.59 8.65 0.79
C ASP A 372 7.66 9.25 -0.27
N GLY A 373 8.26 9.89 -1.28
CA GLY A 373 7.50 10.38 -2.44
C GLY A 373 6.80 9.24 -3.19
N PRO A 374 5.77 9.57 -4.00
CA PRO A 374 4.95 8.60 -4.72
C PRO A 374 5.80 7.74 -5.65
N THR A 375 5.45 6.46 -5.78
CA THR A 375 6.09 5.56 -6.74
C THR A 375 5.65 5.87 -8.17
N GLU A 376 6.36 5.34 -9.17
CA GLU A 376 5.94 5.42 -10.57
C GLU A 376 4.53 4.84 -10.81
N ALA A 377 4.14 3.84 -10.03
CA ALA A 377 2.80 3.27 -10.08
C ALA A 377 1.75 4.27 -9.56
N ASP A 378 2.02 4.91 -8.43
CA ASP A 378 1.15 5.94 -7.85
C ASP A 378 1.00 7.13 -8.81
N LEU A 379 2.11 7.61 -9.37
CA LEU A 379 2.11 8.71 -10.34
C LEU A 379 1.27 8.38 -11.59
N LYS A 380 1.44 7.18 -12.14
CA LYS A 380 0.67 6.74 -13.31
C LYS A 380 -0.81 6.56 -12.98
N GLN A 381 -1.14 6.00 -11.83
CA GLN A 381 -2.52 5.86 -11.36
C GLN A 381 -3.19 7.22 -11.16
N HIS A 382 -2.54 8.16 -10.47
CA HIS A 382 -3.02 9.53 -10.31
C HIS A 382 -3.22 10.23 -11.66
N HIS A 383 -2.30 10.04 -12.60
CA HIS A 383 -2.43 10.58 -13.95
C HIS A 383 -3.64 10.01 -14.69
N ILE A 384 -3.88 8.69 -14.64
CA ILE A 384 -5.04 8.06 -15.28
C ILE A 384 -6.34 8.61 -14.68
N ILE A 385 -6.45 8.67 -13.36
CA ILE A 385 -7.63 9.22 -12.67
C ILE A 385 -7.86 10.67 -13.10
N LEU A 386 -6.81 11.49 -13.08
CA LEU A 386 -6.89 12.89 -13.52
C LEU A 386 -7.38 13.01 -14.97
N ARG A 387 -6.88 12.17 -15.88
CA ARG A 387 -7.32 12.16 -17.28
C ARG A 387 -8.79 11.76 -17.43
N VAL A 388 -9.28 10.83 -16.62
CA VAL A 388 -10.72 10.47 -16.57
C VAL A 388 -11.55 11.65 -16.07
N LEU A 389 -11.10 12.32 -15.01
CA LEU A 389 -11.76 13.51 -14.45
C LEU A 389 -11.78 14.68 -15.44
N GLN A 390 -10.79 14.77 -16.33
CA GLN A 390 -10.69 15.77 -17.40
C GLN A 390 -11.50 15.41 -18.67
N GLY A 391 -12.33 14.37 -18.62
CA GLY A 391 -13.09 13.88 -19.78
C GLY A 391 -12.20 13.30 -20.89
N CYS A 392 -10.93 13.06 -20.60
CA CYS A 392 -9.90 12.75 -21.58
C CYS A 392 -9.43 11.31 -21.49
N SER A 393 -10.29 10.35 -21.77
CA SER A 393 -9.90 8.96 -22.01
C SER A 393 -10.99 8.22 -22.78
N GLY A 394 -10.59 7.30 -23.67
CA GLY A 394 -11.44 6.21 -24.17
C GLY A 394 -11.79 5.28 -23.01
N SER A 395 -12.78 5.75 -22.25
CA SER A 395 -12.95 5.70 -20.81
C SER A 395 -12.44 4.47 -20.04
N LEU A 396 -11.74 4.70 -18.92
CA LEU A 396 -11.48 3.70 -17.88
C LEU A 396 -12.80 3.06 -17.41
N THR A 397 -13.88 3.83 -17.35
CA THR A 397 -15.25 3.35 -17.09
C THR A 397 -15.91 2.71 -18.31
N THR A 398 -15.31 2.69 -19.49
CA THR A 398 -15.74 1.84 -20.62
C THR A 398 -14.80 0.66 -20.85
N ASN A 399 -13.67 0.60 -20.14
CA ASN A 399 -12.73 -0.50 -20.24
C ASN A 399 -13.42 -1.78 -19.73
N HIS A 400 -13.52 -2.79 -20.59
CA HIS A 400 -14.22 -4.04 -20.27
C HIS A 400 -13.63 -4.78 -19.05
N TRP A 401 -12.31 -4.67 -18.80
CA TRP A 401 -11.69 -5.24 -17.61
C TRP A 401 -12.18 -4.55 -16.34
N ILE A 402 -12.21 -3.21 -16.37
CA ILE A 402 -12.73 -2.41 -15.25
C ILE A 402 -14.23 -2.67 -15.05
N GLN A 403 -15.01 -2.73 -16.13
CA GLN A 403 -16.44 -3.06 -16.10
C GLN A 403 -16.72 -4.40 -15.44
N ASN A 404 -16.03 -5.45 -15.87
CA ASN A 404 -16.22 -6.78 -15.32
C ASN A 404 -15.72 -6.91 -13.87
N ILE A 405 -14.71 -6.15 -13.45
CA ILE A 405 -14.15 -6.25 -12.08
C ILE A 405 -14.90 -5.35 -11.08
N TRP A 406 -15.25 -4.11 -11.43
CA TRP A 406 -15.85 -3.15 -10.48
C TRP A 406 -17.36 -2.99 -10.58
N PHE A 407 -17.98 -3.26 -11.74
CA PHE A 407 -19.37 -2.85 -12.00
C PHE A 407 -20.34 -3.99 -12.32
N SER A 408 -19.86 -5.15 -12.75
CA SER A 408 -20.74 -6.27 -13.10
C SER A 408 -21.35 -6.95 -11.87
N SER A 409 -22.64 -7.27 -11.93
CA SER A 409 -23.34 -8.16 -10.98
C SER A 409 -23.87 -9.44 -11.67
N GLY A 410 -23.55 -9.62 -12.96
CA GLY A 410 -24.05 -10.68 -13.82
C GLY A 410 -22.93 -11.56 -14.39
N ASP A 411 -23.10 -12.02 -15.63
CA ASP A 411 -22.04 -12.72 -16.36
C ASP A 411 -21.05 -11.73 -17.00
N LEU A 412 -19.84 -12.20 -17.27
CA LEU A 412 -18.79 -11.38 -17.87
C LEU A 412 -19.16 -10.98 -19.30
N THR A 413 -18.99 -9.70 -19.62
CA THR A 413 -19.33 -9.14 -20.94
C THR A 413 -18.08 -8.62 -21.66
N TRP A 414 -17.98 -8.89 -22.96
CA TRP A 414 -16.79 -8.60 -23.76
C TRP A 414 -17.15 -8.04 -25.14
N PRO A 415 -16.21 -7.34 -25.82
CA PRO A 415 -16.43 -6.85 -27.18
C PRO A 415 -16.76 -7.96 -28.17
N GLU A 416 -17.70 -7.71 -29.09
CA GLU A 416 -18.13 -8.67 -30.13
C GLU A 416 -16.97 -9.17 -31.04
N GLY A 417 -15.91 -8.37 -31.19
CA GLY A 417 -14.72 -8.72 -31.99
C GLY A 417 -13.76 -9.72 -31.34
N TRP A 418 -13.97 -10.11 -30.09
CA TRP A 418 -13.12 -11.07 -29.38
C TRP A 418 -13.60 -12.51 -29.62
N SER A 419 -13.76 -12.94 -30.88
CA SER A 419 -14.28 -14.28 -31.17
C SER A 419 -13.37 -15.38 -30.59
N PRO A 420 -13.93 -16.44 -29.97
CA PRO A 420 -13.15 -17.58 -29.51
C PRO A 420 -12.35 -18.21 -30.66
N SER A 421 -11.12 -18.63 -30.41
CA SER A 421 -10.34 -19.35 -31.42
C SER A 421 -11.04 -20.66 -31.79
N ASN A 422 -11.22 -20.93 -33.09
CA ASN A 422 -11.77 -22.20 -33.58
C ASN A 422 -10.86 -23.41 -33.31
N LYS A 423 -9.60 -23.18 -32.90
CA LYS A 423 -8.69 -24.23 -32.40
C LYS A 423 -8.49 -24.04 -30.89
N PRO A 424 -9.22 -24.75 -30.03
CA PRO A 424 -9.01 -24.68 -28.60
C PRO A 424 -7.66 -25.29 -28.25
N LEU A 425 -6.81 -24.54 -27.56
CA LEU A 425 -5.64 -25.10 -26.92
C LEU A 425 -6.10 -25.86 -25.69
N SER A 426 -5.81 -27.16 -25.64
CA SER A 426 -6.11 -28.01 -24.50
C SER A 426 -4.82 -28.63 -23.98
N PHE A 427 -4.65 -28.61 -22.67
CA PHE A 427 -3.62 -29.39 -22.03
C PHE A 427 -4.02 -30.87 -21.99
N SER A 428 -3.14 -31.73 -22.48
CA SER A 428 -3.22 -33.19 -22.33
C SER A 428 -2.02 -33.66 -21.51
N ASN A 429 -2.27 -34.42 -20.44
CA ASN A 429 -1.20 -35.04 -19.65
C ASN A 429 -0.31 -35.90 -20.58
N SER A 430 0.98 -35.57 -20.65
CA SER A 430 1.99 -36.35 -21.37
C SER A 430 2.73 -37.28 -20.41
N SER A 431 3.45 -38.28 -20.93
CA SER A 431 4.23 -39.24 -20.14
C SER A 431 5.38 -38.60 -19.31
N GLN A 432 5.67 -37.31 -19.50
CA GLN A 432 6.74 -36.58 -18.80
C GLN A 432 6.25 -35.62 -17.70
N LYS A 433 4.96 -35.22 -17.67
CA LYS A 433 4.41 -34.30 -16.65
C LYS A 433 2.94 -34.64 -16.35
N THR A 434 2.67 -35.12 -15.14
CA THR A 434 1.31 -35.42 -14.65
C THR A 434 0.84 -34.34 -13.70
N LEU A 435 -0.05 -33.46 -14.18
CA LEU A 435 -0.83 -32.59 -13.30
C LEU A 435 -2.03 -33.37 -12.75
N ASN A 436 -2.42 -33.05 -11.51
CA ASN A 436 -3.66 -33.58 -10.96
C ASN A 436 -4.89 -32.95 -11.65
N PRO A 437 -6.12 -33.48 -11.44
CA PRO A 437 -7.32 -32.97 -12.12
C PRO A 437 -7.60 -31.48 -11.88
N SER A 438 -7.43 -30.98 -10.64
CA SER A 438 -7.71 -29.57 -10.31
C SER A 438 -6.69 -28.61 -10.96
N GLN A 439 -5.40 -28.97 -10.96
CA GLN A 439 -4.34 -28.26 -11.67
C GLN A 439 -4.54 -28.29 -13.19
N ALA A 440 -4.89 -29.44 -13.77
CA ALA A 440 -5.15 -29.58 -15.20
C ALA A 440 -6.37 -28.74 -15.63
N ASN A 441 -7.43 -28.71 -14.81
CA ASN A 441 -8.57 -27.83 -15.03
C ASN A 441 -8.16 -26.34 -15.01
N ALA A 442 -7.35 -25.93 -14.02
CA ALA A 442 -6.82 -24.57 -13.96
C ALA A 442 -6.03 -24.19 -15.23
N VAL A 443 -5.11 -25.07 -15.69
CA VAL A 443 -4.36 -24.84 -16.93
C VAL A 443 -5.28 -24.73 -18.15
N ASN A 444 -6.28 -25.61 -18.27
CA ASN A 444 -7.25 -25.57 -19.37
C ASN A 444 -8.08 -24.27 -19.37
N CYS A 445 -8.54 -23.82 -18.20
CA CYS A 445 -9.21 -22.52 -18.08
C CYS A 445 -8.26 -21.37 -18.44
N MET A 446 -6.99 -21.40 -18.04
CA MET A 446 -6.01 -20.39 -18.42
C MET A 446 -5.72 -20.36 -19.94
N LEU A 447 -5.74 -21.51 -20.62
CA LEU A 447 -5.60 -21.61 -22.08
C LEU A 447 -6.88 -21.25 -22.85
N SER A 448 -8.03 -21.32 -22.19
CA SER A 448 -9.34 -21.09 -22.82
C SER A 448 -9.49 -19.65 -23.30
N THR A 449 -10.04 -19.51 -24.51
CA THR A 449 -10.41 -18.22 -25.12
C THR A 449 -11.91 -17.93 -24.99
N LYS A 450 -12.66 -18.75 -24.24
CA LYS A 450 -14.07 -18.51 -23.95
C LYS A 450 -14.23 -17.25 -23.10
N ASP A 451 -15.31 -16.53 -23.34
CA ASP A 451 -15.66 -15.31 -22.62
C ASP A 451 -15.79 -15.50 -21.10
N ALA A 452 -16.36 -16.63 -20.68
CA ALA A 452 -16.47 -16.99 -19.26
C ALA A 452 -15.10 -17.21 -18.58
N ASP A 453 -14.08 -17.57 -19.35
CA ASP A 453 -12.75 -17.86 -18.80
C ASP A 453 -11.81 -16.64 -18.92
N ARG A 454 -12.17 -15.56 -19.61
CA ARG A 454 -11.26 -14.42 -19.86
C ARG A 454 -10.69 -13.78 -18.60
N ILE A 455 -11.46 -13.84 -17.51
CA ILE A 455 -10.97 -13.66 -16.15
C ILE A 455 -10.92 -15.04 -15.51
N THR A 456 -9.73 -15.60 -15.36
CA THR A 456 -9.53 -16.86 -14.64
C THR A 456 -8.99 -16.54 -13.25
N ILE A 457 -9.62 -17.04 -12.19
CA ILE A 457 -9.13 -16.88 -10.81
C ILE A 457 -8.80 -18.26 -10.26
N VAL A 458 -7.56 -18.49 -9.86
CA VAL A 458 -7.08 -19.75 -9.30
C VAL A 458 -6.68 -19.53 -7.84
N GLN A 459 -7.46 -20.11 -6.93
CA GLN A 459 -7.11 -20.14 -5.52
C GLN A 459 -6.25 -21.38 -5.25
N GLY A 460 -5.01 -21.15 -4.86
CA GLY A 460 -4.04 -22.19 -4.60
C GLY A 460 -3.51 -22.15 -3.16
N PRO A 461 -4.06 -22.97 -2.25
CA PRO A 461 -3.54 -23.16 -0.90
C PRO A 461 -2.03 -23.50 -0.86
N PRO A 462 -1.36 -23.41 0.31
CA PRO A 462 0.04 -23.76 0.46
C PRO A 462 0.36 -25.15 -0.06
N GLY A 463 1.43 -25.26 -0.86
CA GLY A 463 1.89 -26.56 -1.38
C GLY A 463 1.06 -27.17 -2.52
N THR A 464 0.08 -26.46 -3.07
CA THR A 464 -0.79 -26.98 -4.17
C THR A 464 -0.18 -26.86 -5.56
N GLY A 465 1.02 -26.29 -5.69
CA GLY A 465 1.74 -26.23 -6.96
C GLY A 465 1.33 -25.08 -7.90
N LYS A 466 0.89 -23.93 -7.36
CA LYS A 466 0.58 -22.70 -8.14
C LYS A 466 1.62 -22.40 -9.22
N THR A 467 2.90 -22.34 -8.86
CA THR A 467 3.99 -22.05 -9.82
C THR A 467 4.16 -23.16 -10.86
N SER A 468 3.85 -24.41 -10.53
CA SER A 468 3.82 -25.51 -11.50
C SER A 468 2.68 -25.33 -12.51
N VAL A 469 1.49 -24.90 -12.07
CA VAL A 469 0.36 -24.55 -12.95
C VAL A 469 0.76 -23.43 -13.93
N ILE A 470 1.41 -22.36 -13.42
CA ILE A 470 1.93 -21.27 -14.27
C ILE A 470 2.93 -21.79 -15.29
N ALA A 471 3.92 -22.58 -14.87
CA ALA A 471 4.95 -23.08 -15.76
C ALA A 471 4.39 -24.01 -16.84
N THR A 472 3.46 -24.90 -16.50
CA THR A 472 2.77 -25.78 -17.47
C THR A 472 1.88 -24.99 -18.41
N PHE A 473 1.17 -23.97 -17.92
CA PHE A 473 0.43 -23.05 -18.77
C PHE A 473 1.34 -22.39 -19.80
N VAL A 474 2.46 -21.80 -19.37
CA VAL A 474 3.40 -21.10 -20.26
C VAL A 474 3.94 -22.03 -21.33
N GLU A 475 4.43 -23.22 -20.95
CA GLU A 475 4.96 -24.21 -21.89
C GLU A 475 3.91 -24.63 -22.92
N THR A 476 2.70 -24.94 -22.48
CA THR A 476 1.59 -25.36 -23.36
C THR A 476 1.10 -24.23 -24.26
N ALA A 477 0.99 -23.01 -23.71
CA ALA A 477 0.56 -21.82 -24.43
C ALA A 477 1.55 -21.47 -25.55
N ILE A 478 2.84 -21.45 -25.25
CA ILE A 478 3.89 -21.15 -26.24
C ILE A 478 3.98 -22.26 -27.29
N ALA A 479 3.90 -23.54 -26.90
CA ALA A 479 3.83 -24.65 -27.86
C ALA A 479 2.58 -24.56 -28.76
N GLY A 480 1.48 -24.03 -28.22
CA GLY A 480 0.25 -23.70 -28.93
C GLY A 480 0.32 -22.44 -29.81
N GLY A 481 1.45 -21.75 -29.85
CA GLY A 481 1.66 -20.55 -30.66
C GLY A 481 1.19 -19.24 -30.02
N MET A 482 0.77 -19.25 -28.75
CA MET A 482 0.45 -18.01 -28.03
C MET A 482 1.69 -17.12 -27.89
N LYS A 483 1.49 -15.81 -27.88
CA LYS A 483 2.53 -14.79 -27.72
C LYS A 483 2.04 -13.72 -26.75
N GLY A 484 2.94 -12.85 -26.31
CA GLY A 484 2.54 -11.70 -25.49
C GLY A 484 2.07 -12.10 -24.09
N ILE A 485 2.71 -13.11 -23.49
CA ILE A 485 2.42 -13.57 -22.13
C ILE A 485 3.25 -12.74 -21.15
N TRP A 486 2.59 -12.09 -20.20
CA TRP A 486 3.24 -11.32 -19.15
C TRP A 486 2.93 -11.94 -17.81
N LEU A 487 3.96 -12.42 -17.11
CA LEU A 487 3.86 -13.00 -15.78
C LEU A 487 4.29 -11.94 -14.77
N VAL A 488 3.37 -11.53 -13.91
CA VAL A 488 3.60 -10.48 -12.92
C VAL A 488 3.25 -10.95 -11.52
N ALA A 489 3.84 -10.29 -10.53
CA ALA A 489 3.48 -10.48 -9.12
C ALA A 489 3.71 -9.19 -8.33
N HIS A 490 3.27 -9.18 -7.07
CA HIS A 490 3.48 -8.05 -6.16
C HIS A 490 4.98 -7.82 -5.87
N SER A 491 5.71 -8.89 -5.54
CA SER A 491 7.11 -8.83 -5.11
C SER A 491 8.07 -9.36 -6.17
N ASN A 492 9.30 -8.82 -6.20
CA ASN A 492 10.35 -9.34 -7.10
C ASN A 492 10.65 -10.82 -6.84
N VAL A 493 10.46 -11.26 -5.59
CA VAL A 493 10.69 -12.63 -5.13
C VAL A 493 9.71 -13.61 -5.78
N ALA A 494 8.42 -13.29 -5.78
CA ALA A 494 7.42 -14.12 -6.45
C ALA A 494 7.72 -14.26 -7.95
N VAL A 495 8.08 -13.16 -8.61
CA VAL A 495 8.46 -13.16 -10.04
C VAL A 495 9.71 -14.02 -10.29
N LYS A 496 10.71 -13.92 -9.41
CA LYS A 496 11.94 -14.73 -9.48
C LYS A 496 11.63 -16.22 -9.33
N ASN A 497 10.74 -16.62 -8.41
CA ASN A 497 10.35 -18.01 -8.23
C ASN A 497 9.69 -18.60 -9.50
N ILE A 498 8.89 -17.81 -10.21
CA ILE A 498 8.35 -18.20 -11.52
C ILE A 498 9.49 -18.40 -12.53
N ALA A 499 10.45 -17.47 -12.58
CA ALA A 499 11.62 -17.56 -13.46
C ALA A 499 12.46 -18.82 -13.20
N GLU A 500 12.73 -19.13 -11.93
CA GLU A 500 13.43 -20.35 -11.50
C GLU A 500 12.65 -21.61 -11.88
N LYS A 501 11.32 -21.60 -11.72
CA LYS A 501 10.50 -22.74 -12.10
C LYS A 501 10.53 -22.98 -13.61
N LEU A 502 10.42 -21.92 -14.42
CA LEU A 502 10.54 -22.01 -15.88
C LEU A 502 11.92 -22.54 -16.30
N ALA A 503 12.99 -22.01 -15.69
CA ALA A 503 14.36 -22.48 -15.92
C ALA A 503 14.53 -23.97 -15.55
N SER A 504 13.96 -24.41 -14.43
CA SER A 504 14.06 -25.80 -13.95
C SER A 504 13.41 -26.82 -14.88
N ILE A 505 12.44 -26.40 -15.69
CA ILE A 505 11.80 -27.24 -16.71
C ILE A 505 12.42 -27.07 -18.10
N GLY A 506 13.56 -26.38 -18.21
CA GLY A 506 14.28 -26.15 -19.47
C GLY A 506 13.70 -25.02 -20.34
N PHE A 507 12.68 -24.30 -19.89
CA PHE A 507 12.11 -23.19 -20.63
C PHE A 507 12.88 -21.90 -20.35
N MET A 508 13.66 -21.42 -21.34
CA MET A 508 14.51 -20.21 -21.23
C MET A 508 14.08 -19.06 -22.14
N SER A 509 12.99 -19.19 -22.91
CA SER A 509 12.51 -18.15 -23.83
C SER A 509 11.67 -17.08 -23.12
N TRP A 510 12.28 -16.42 -22.15
CA TRP A 510 11.67 -15.35 -21.37
C TRP A 510 12.68 -14.26 -21.01
N LYS A 511 12.19 -13.06 -20.69
CA LYS A 511 13.00 -11.98 -20.11
C LYS A 511 12.40 -11.47 -18.80
N LEU A 512 13.26 -11.19 -17.82
CA LEU A 512 12.88 -10.71 -16.49
C LEU A 512 13.26 -9.24 -16.33
N LEU A 513 12.28 -8.37 -16.10
CA LEU A 513 12.48 -6.94 -15.88
C LEU A 513 12.54 -6.63 -14.38
N VAL A 514 13.63 -6.00 -13.93
CA VAL A 514 13.87 -5.70 -12.50
C VAL A 514 14.27 -4.23 -12.32
N SER A 515 13.84 -3.60 -11.22
CA SER A 515 14.28 -2.23 -10.92
C SER A 515 15.75 -2.21 -10.53
N LYS A 516 16.53 -1.27 -11.08
CA LYS A 516 17.91 -1.00 -10.64
C LYS A 516 17.97 -0.82 -9.12
N ASP A 517 17.05 -0.02 -8.57
CA ASP A 517 17.04 0.32 -7.15
C ASP A 517 16.85 -0.91 -6.27
N PHE A 518 16.08 -1.89 -6.72
CA PHE A 518 15.92 -3.16 -6.01
C PHE A 518 17.13 -4.07 -6.19
N HIS A 519 17.76 -4.07 -7.36
CA HIS A 519 18.80 -5.03 -7.72
C HIS A 519 20.20 -4.62 -7.21
N PHE A 520 20.69 -3.46 -7.66
CA PHE A 520 22.09 -3.06 -7.56
C PHE A 520 22.56 -2.90 -6.11
N GLU A 521 23.65 -3.58 -5.73
CA GLU A 521 24.22 -3.72 -4.38
C GLU A 521 23.31 -4.31 -3.28
N TRP A 522 22.02 -4.50 -3.55
CA TRP A 522 21.03 -4.95 -2.58
C TRP A 522 20.74 -6.44 -2.69
N ASN A 523 20.23 -6.85 -3.86
CA ASN A 523 19.60 -8.15 -4.05
C ASN A 523 20.19 -8.92 -5.23
N GLU A 524 21.40 -8.57 -5.68
CA GLU A 524 22.06 -9.24 -6.81
C GLU A 524 22.23 -10.74 -6.53
N HIS A 525 22.61 -11.08 -5.29
CA HIS A 525 22.80 -12.44 -4.81
C HIS A 525 21.54 -13.30 -4.95
N LEU A 526 20.34 -12.70 -4.98
CA LEU A 526 19.10 -13.43 -5.17
C LEU A 526 19.05 -14.12 -6.53
N TYR A 527 19.65 -13.54 -7.57
CA TYR A 527 19.55 -14.04 -8.94
C TYR A 527 20.77 -14.88 -9.28
N GLY A 528 20.58 -16.21 -9.40
CA GLY A 528 21.63 -17.11 -9.86
C GLY A 528 22.09 -16.84 -11.31
N PRO A 529 23.23 -17.39 -11.76
CA PRO A 529 23.81 -17.12 -13.08
C PRO A 529 22.83 -17.32 -14.23
N THR A 530 22.03 -18.39 -14.17
CA THR A 530 20.99 -18.72 -15.15
C THR A 530 19.93 -17.64 -15.28
N ILE A 531 19.45 -17.10 -14.16
CA ILE A 531 18.41 -16.07 -14.18
C ILE A 531 18.98 -14.73 -14.63
N ARG A 532 20.20 -14.38 -14.20
CA ARG A 532 20.86 -13.12 -14.57
C ARG A 532 21.02 -12.96 -16.08
N GLN A 533 21.26 -14.04 -16.83
CA GLN A 533 21.39 -13.98 -18.30
C GLN A 533 20.10 -13.54 -19.02
N ASN A 534 18.95 -13.76 -18.40
CA ASN A 534 17.64 -13.35 -18.93
C ASN A 534 17.06 -12.11 -18.25
N MET A 535 17.81 -11.50 -17.33
CA MET A 535 17.38 -10.33 -16.57
C MET A 535 17.81 -9.02 -17.24
N ILE A 536 16.94 -8.01 -17.17
CA ILE A 536 17.18 -6.66 -17.66
C ILE A 536 16.80 -5.68 -16.55
N THR A 537 17.76 -4.85 -16.13
CA THR A 537 17.54 -3.82 -15.11
C THR A 537 17.02 -2.52 -15.72
N SER A 538 16.24 -1.75 -14.96
CA SER A 538 15.53 -0.56 -15.43
C SER A 538 16.41 0.58 -15.98
N ASP A 539 17.66 0.67 -15.55
CA ASP A 539 18.67 1.59 -16.06
C ASP A 539 19.11 1.26 -17.49
N ASN A 540 19.12 -0.03 -17.84
CA ASN A 540 19.48 -0.52 -19.17
C ASN A 540 18.33 -0.45 -20.18
N PHE A 541 17.11 -0.07 -19.79
CA PHE A 541 15.96 -0.05 -20.71
C PHE A 541 16.18 0.87 -21.92
N THR A 542 16.94 1.95 -21.77
CA THR A 542 17.22 2.89 -22.86
C THR A 542 18.20 2.31 -23.89
N SER A 543 19.25 1.67 -23.41
CA SER A 543 20.34 1.09 -24.23
C SER A 543 20.02 -0.31 -24.73
N PHE A 544 19.00 -0.99 -24.18
CA PHE A 544 18.66 -2.35 -24.55
C PHE A 544 18.21 -2.45 -26.01
N PRO A 545 18.87 -3.28 -26.83
CA PRO A 545 18.59 -3.35 -28.27
C PRO A 545 17.36 -4.22 -28.54
N SER A 546 16.39 -3.70 -29.30
CA SER A 546 15.11 -4.37 -29.55
C SER A 546 15.26 -5.76 -30.21
N ARG A 547 16.31 -5.98 -31.00
CA ARG A 547 16.64 -7.28 -31.62
C ARG A 547 16.83 -8.41 -30.59
N SER A 548 17.24 -8.08 -29.36
CA SER A 548 17.42 -9.06 -28.28
C SER A 548 16.10 -9.55 -27.70
N LEU A 549 14.97 -8.99 -28.14
CA LEU A 549 13.62 -9.47 -27.83
C LEU A 549 13.06 -10.40 -28.93
N ASN A 550 13.79 -10.62 -30.02
CA ASN A 550 13.34 -11.52 -31.08
C ASN A 550 13.19 -12.95 -30.55
N GLY A 551 12.06 -13.58 -30.83
CA GLY A 551 11.73 -14.93 -30.36
C GLY A 551 11.31 -15.00 -28.88
N CYS A 552 11.38 -13.90 -28.13
CA CYS A 552 10.85 -13.84 -26.78
C CYS A 552 9.32 -13.68 -26.82
N HIS A 553 8.61 -14.53 -26.10
CA HIS A 553 7.14 -14.51 -26.03
C HIS A 553 6.60 -14.31 -24.61
N VAL A 554 7.50 -14.33 -23.62
CA VAL A 554 7.17 -14.28 -22.20
C VAL A 554 8.01 -13.20 -21.51
N ILE A 555 7.36 -12.25 -20.84
CA ILE A 555 8.02 -11.24 -20.00
C ILE A 555 7.62 -11.46 -18.54
N LEU A 556 8.58 -11.37 -17.64
CA LEU A 556 8.39 -11.44 -16.20
C LEU A 556 8.72 -10.08 -15.59
N SER A 557 7.88 -9.56 -14.68
CA SER A 557 8.18 -8.33 -13.94
C SER A 557 7.32 -8.20 -12.70
N THR A 558 7.63 -7.28 -11.78
CA THR A 558 6.62 -6.88 -10.79
C THR A 558 5.50 -6.09 -11.46
N LEU A 559 4.32 -6.03 -10.83
CA LEU A 559 3.19 -5.24 -11.35
C LEU A 559 3.58 -3.75 -11.50
N ASN A 560 4.24 -3.19 -10.49
CA ASN A 560 4.67 -1.78 -10.48
C ASN A 560 5.67 -1.45 -11.61
N MET A 561 6.45 -2.43 -12.08
CA MET A 561 7.37 -2.23 -13.21
C MET A 561 6.63 -1.85 -14.51
N LEU A 562 5.37 -2.26 -14.66
CA LEU A 562 4.54 -1.89 -15.82
C LEU A 562 4.15 -0.40 -15.85
N SER A 563 4.37 0.31 -14.76
CA SER A 563 4.20 1.76 -14.70
C SER A 563 5.46 2.52 -15.09
N ASN A 564 6.60 1.84 -15.32
CA ASN A 564 7.83 2.50 -15.75
C ASN A 564 7.63 3.24 -17.08
N PRO A 565 8.07 4.52 -17.20
CA PRO A 565 7.87 5.31 -18.41
C PRO A 565 8.43 4.70 -19.70
N ARG A 566 9.45 3.84 -19.58
CA ARG A 566 10.13 3.19 -20.71
C ARG A 566 9.59 1.79 -21.03
N ILE A 567 8.55 1.32 -20.34
CA ILE A 567 7.99 -0.03 -20.54
C ILE A 567 7.50 -0.26 -21.98
N SER A 568 7.11 0.82 -22.67
CA SER A 568 6.66 0.77 -24.08
C SER A 568 7.69 0.18 -25.04
N ARG A 569 8.99 0.18 -24.68
CA ARG A 569 10.05 -0.48 -25.46
C ARG A 569 9.90 -2.01 -25.48
N PHE A 570 9.23 -2.58 -24.49
CA PHE A 570 8.95 -4.02 -24.38
C PHE A 570 7.53 -4.35 -24.82
N THR A 571 6.54 -3.52 -24.49
CA THR A 571 5.14 -3.79 -24.87
C THR A 571 4.85 -3.54 -26.36
N ARG A 572 5.64 -2.72 -27.06
CA ARG A 572 5.52 -2.58 -28.52
C ARG A 572 5.92 -3.87 -29.28
N PRO A 573 7.12 -4.44 -29.05
CA PRO A 573 7.50 -5.69 -29.72
C PRO A 573 6.78 -6.92 -29.15
N ILE A 574 6.44 -6.92 -27.86
CA ILE A 574 5.72 -8.02 -27.18
C ILE A 574 4.46 -7.45 -26.50
N PRO A 575 3.37 -7.21 -27.26
CA PRO A 575 2.12 -6.71 -26.72
C PRO A 575 1.60 -7.58 -25.59
N ILE A 576 1.03 -6.96 -24.55
CA ILE A 576 0.41 -7.69 -23.43
C ILE A 576 -0.91 -8.26 -23.94
N GLN A 577 -0.93 -9.55 -24.26
CA GLN A 577 -2.12 -10.27 -24.73
C GLN A 577 -2.73 -11.12 -23.62
N THR A 578 -1.88 -11.76 -22.82
CA THR A 578 -2.28 -12.52 -21.62
C THR A 578 -1.48 -12.03 -20.42
N LEU A 579 -2.17 -11.60 -19.38
CA LEU A 579 -1.57 -11.21 -18.11
C LEU A 579 -1.82 -12.31 -17.08
N VAL A 580 -0.76 -12.89 -16.52
CA VAL A 580 -0.83 -13.83 -15.41
C VAL A 580 -0.28 -13.14 -14.17
N VAL A 581 -1.09 -13.05 -13.13
CA VAL A 581 -0.74 -12.39 -11.87
C VAL A 581 -0.61 -13.46 -10.79
N ASP A 582 0.60 -13.72 -10.34
CA ASP A 582 0.86 -14.58 -9.17
C ASP A 582 0.81 -13.76 -7.88
N GLU A 583 0.53 -14.43 -6.76
CA GLU A 583 0.27 -13.82 -5.46
C GLU A 583 -0.75 -12.66 -5.52
N ALA A 584 -1.78 -12.81 -6.37
CA ALA A 584 -2.80 -11.79 -6.62
C ALA A 584 -3.65 -11.44 -5.38
N SER A 585 -3.64 -12.27 -4.34
CA SER A 585 -4.28 -11.95 -3.05
C SER A 585 -3.56 -10.84 -2.27
N GLN A 586 -2.30 -10.55 -2.61
CA GLN A 586 -1.49 -9.48 -1.99
C GLN A 586 -1.59 -8.15 -2.73
N ILE A 587 -2.38 -8.07 -3.80
CA ILE A 587 -2.50 -6.89 -4.65
C ILE A 587 -3.90 -6.32 -4.49
N GLU A 588 -3.96 -5.03 -4.13
CA GLU A 588 -5.22 -4.28 -4.09
C GLU A 588 -5.73 -4.05 -5.52
N ILE A 589 -7.05 -4.14 -5.71
CA ILE A 589 -7.67 -4.09 -7.04
C ILE A 589 -7.31 -2.82 -7.85
N GLY A 590 -7.25 -1.64 -7.24
CA GLY A 590 -6.84 -0.38 -7.84
C GLY A 590 -5.45 -0.39 -8.45
N ALA A 591 -4.53 -1.21 -7.93
CA ALA A 591 -3.18 -1.37 -8.50
C ALA A 591 -3.16 -1.95 -9.93
N TYR A 592 -4.26 -2.56 -10.40
CA TYR A 592 -4.39 -3.05 -11.77
C TYR A 592 -4.78 -1.96 -12.78
N VAL A 593 -5.25 -0.79 -12.34
CA VAL A 593 -5.68 0.31 -13.22
C VAL A 593 -4.58 0.70 -14.23
N PRO A 594 -3.30 0.89 -13.84
CA PRO A 594 -2.25 1.25 -14.79
C PRO A 594 -1.94 0.20 -15.87
N VAL A 595 -2.11 -1.09 -15.60
CA VAL A 595 -1.89 -2.15 -16.59
C VAL A 595 -3.07 -2.30 -17.53
N PHE A 596 -4.31 -2.14 -17.03
CA PHE A 596 -5.51 -2.18 -17.87
C PHE A 596 -5.59 -0.99 -18.82
N ASP A 597 -5.13 0.19 -18.40
CA ASP A 597 -4.94 1.34 -19.29
C ASP A 597 -3.85 1.09 -20.33
N LEU A 598 -2.67 0.63 -19.89
CA LEU A 598 -1.53 0.34 -20.77
C LEU A 598 -1.87 -0.67 -21.88
N ALA A 599 -2.64 -1.70 -21.55
CA ALA A 599 -2.92 -2.84 -22.41
C ALA A 599 -4.36 -2.85 -22.97
N ILE A 600 -5.08 -1.73 -22.90
CA ILE A 600 -6.51 -1.63 -23.26
C ILE A 600 -6.86 -2.20 -24.64
N LYS A 601 -5.94 -2.07 -25.62
CA LYS A 601 -6.13 -2.56 -27.00
C LYS A 601 -5.61 -3.97 -27.25
N THR A 602 -4.77 -4.50 -26.37
CA THR A 602 -3.99 -5.72 -26.65
C THR A 602 -4.34 -6.87 -25.71
N LEU A 603 -4.84 -6.59 -24.51
CA LEU A 603 -5.13 -7.56 -23.47
C LEU A 603 -6.45 -8.30 -23.76
N HIS A 604 -6.38 -9.63 -23.85
CA HIS A 604 -7.53 -10.50 -24.14
C HIS A 604 -7.82 -11.53 -23.04
N LYS A 605 -6.88 -11.73 -22.10
CA LYS A 605 -6.93 -12.74 -21.04
C LYS A 605 -6.20 -12.26 -19.79
N VAL A 606 -6.81 -12.44 -18.61
CA VAL A 606 -6.18 -12.21 -17.31
C VAL A 606 -6.39 -13.43 -16.42
N CYS A 607 -5.29 -13.93 -15.85
CA CYS A 607 -5.30 -15.05 -14.93
C CYS A 607 -4.75 -14.60 -13.57
N PHE A 608 -5.59 -14.58 -12.53
CA PHE A 608 -5.20 -14.26 -11.17
C PHE A 608 -4.95 -15.54 -10.39
N ILE A 609 -3.79 -15.64 -9.75
CA ILE A 609 -3.35 -16.83 -9.03
C ILE A 609 -2.89 -16.37 -7.66
N GLY A 610 -3.38 -17.01 -6.59
CA GLY A 610 -3.14 -16.53 -5.23
C GLY A 610 -3.93 -17.31 -4.19
N ASP A 611 -4.01 -16.76 -2.98
CA ASP A 611 -4.71 -17.39 -1.86
C ASP A 611 -5.18 -16.32 -0.86
N ASP A 612 -6.50 -16.09 -0.81
CA ASP A 612 -7.17 -15.14 0.09
C ASP A 612 -7.21 -15.62 1.55
N LYS A 613 -6.72 -16.83 1.85
CA LYS A 613 -6.48 -17.30 3.22
C LYS A 613 -5.02 -17.12 3.65
N GLN A 614 -4.15 -16.60 2.79
CA GLN A 614 -2.78 -16.15 3.11
C GLN A 614 -2.72 -14.62 3.15
N LEU A 615 -1.54 -14.01 2.99
CA LEU A 615 -1.36 -12.57 3.23
C LEU A 615 -2.30 -11.71 2.38
N PRO A 616 -2.94 -10.70 2.99
CA PRO A 616 -3.78 -9.74 2.29
C PRO A 616 -2.96 -8.69 1.52
N PRO A 617 -3.62 -7.77 0.80
CA PRO A 617 -2.97 -6.57 0.31
C PRO A 617 -2.29 -5.78 1.44
N PHE A 618 -1.11 -5.24 1.14
CA PHE A 618 -0.35 -4.42 2.10
C PHE A 618 -1.19 -3.26 2.63
N GLY A 619 -1.18 -3.04 3.95
CA GLY A 619 -1.93 -1.98 4.61
C GLY A 619 -3.39 -2.31 4.93
N GLN A 620 -3.89 -3.51 4.60
CA GLN A 620 -5.29 -3.89 4.87
C GLN A 620 -5.60 -3.88 6.37
N GLU A 621 -4.63 -4.21 7.23
CA GLU A 621 -4.79 -4.11 8.69
C GLU A 621 -5.10 -2.69 9.18
N ASN A 622 -4.60 -1.66 8.49
CA ASN A 622 -4.87 -0.27 8.82
C ASN A 622 -6.08 0.27 8.04
N ILE A 623 -6.28 -0.20 6.81
CA ILE A 623 -7.32 0.22 5.89
C ILE A 623 -8.16 -1.02 5.53
N GLY A 624 -9.12 -1.35 6.40
CA GLY A 624 -9.95 -2.56 6.23
C GLY A 624 -10.80 -2.60 4.96
N THR A 625 -10.88 -1.50 4.20
CA THR A 625 -11.56 -1.42 2.91
C THR A 625 -10.71 -1.89 1.73
N LEU A 626 -9.40 -2.12 1.91
CA LEU A 626 -8.55 -2.65 0.83
C LEU A 626 -9.00 -4.08 0.50
N GLN A 627 -9.15 -4.37 -0.79
CA GLN A 627 -9.62 -5.66 -1.26
C GLN A 627 -8.74 -6.17 -2.39
N SER A 628 -8.49 -7.48 -2.41
CA SER A 628 -7.91 -8.19 -3.53
C SER A 628 -8.99 -8.71 -4.49
N ILE A 629 -8.56 -9.21 -5.65
CA ILE A 629 -9.48 -9.78 -6.64
C ILE A 629 -10.32 -10.97 -6.11
N PHE A 630 -9.81 -11.70 -5.12
CA PHE A 630 -10.51 -12.84 -4.49
C PHE A 630 -11.67 -12.39 -3.57
N GLU A 631 -11.65 -11.13 -3.15
CA GLU A 631 -12.64 -10.55 -2.25
C GLU A 631 -13.79 -9.88 -3.01
N VAL A 632 -13.75 -9.87 -4.35
CA VAL A 632 -14.82 -9.35 -5.21
C VAL A 632 -15.95 -10.38 -5.36
N ASP A 633 -17.12 -10.07 -4.80
CA ASP A 633 -18.22 -11.03 -4.60
C ASP A 633 -18.70 -11.73 -5.88
N HIS A 634 -19.00 -10.98 -6.95
CA HIS A 634 -19.52 -11.55 -8.20
C HIS A 634 -18.47 -12.36 -8.98
N LEU A 635 -17.18 -12.20 -8.67
CA LEU A 635 -16.11 -12.96 -9.30
C LEU A 635 -15.83 -14.29 -8.59
N ARG A 636 -16.32 -14.49 -7.36
CA ARG A 636 -16.10 -15.72 -6.59
C ARG A 636 -16.62 -16.97 -7.28
N LYS A 637 -17.65 -16.86 -8.11
CA LYS A 637 -18.19 -17.98 -8.91
C LYS A 637 -17.21 -18.51 -9.97
N TYR A 638 -16.19 -17.73 -10.34
CA TYR A 638 -15.15 -18.10 -11.31
C TYR A 638 -13.86 -18.62 -10.64
N VAL A 639 -13.85 -18.77 -9.31
CA VAL A 639 -12.67 -19.24 -8.58
C VAL A 639 -12.50 -20.74 -8.74
N ILE A 640 -11.35 -21.14 -9.27
CA ILE A 640 -10.90 -22.51 -9.40
C ILE A 640 -10.03 -22.84 -8.20
N PHE A 641 -10.44 -23.82 -7.39
CA PHE A 641 -9.69 -24.24 -6.20
C PHE A 641 -8.72 -25.37 -6.53
N LEU A 642 -7.44 -25.22 -6.17
CA LEU A 642 -6.46 -26.31 -6.21
C LEU A 642 -6.58 -27.15 -4.94
N ASP A 643 -7.06 -28.37 -5.09
CA ASP A 643 -7.57 -29.20 -3.99
C ASP A 643 -6.54 -30.12 -3.33
N THR A 644 -5.30 -30.20 -3.83
CA THR A 644 -4.31 -31.18 -3.35
C THR A 644 -2.97 -30.52 -3.05
N GLN A 645 -2.52 -30.59 -1.79
CA GLN A 645 -1.21 -30.11 -1.34
C GLN A 645 -0.16 -31.23 -1.35
N TYR A 646 1.07 -30.86 -1.72
CA TYR A 646 2.23 -31.76 -1.85
C TYR A 646 3.38 -31.43 -0.89
N ARG A 647 3.21 -30.42 -0.04
CA ARG A 647 4.27 -29.83 0.80
C ARG A 647 4.28 -30.41 2.21
N MET A 648 3.15 -30.27 2.92
CA MET A 648 3.07 -30.57 4.34
C MET A 648 2.75 -32.06 4.57
N PRO A 649 3.21 -32.63 5.70
CA PRO A 649 2.76 -33.93 6.16
C PRO A 649 1.23 -34.01 6.29
N PRO A 650 0.57 -35.13 5.92
CA PRO A 650 -0.88 -35.15 5.79
C PRO A 650 -1.66 -34.92 7.10
N GLN A 651 -1.06 -35.20 8.27
CA GLN A 651 -1.70 -34.92 9.56
C GLN A 651 -1.93 -33.42 9.76
N ILE A 652 -0.88 -32.64 9.49
CA ILE A 652 -0.92 -31.19 9.65
C ILE A 652 -1.70 -30.55 8.50
N GLY A 653 -1.56 -31.09 7.28
CA GLY A 653 -2.36 -30.68 6.13
C GLY A 653 -3.87 -30.84 6.39
N SER A 654 -4.30 -31.93 7.03
CA SER A 654 -5.71 -32.18 7.36
C SER A 654 -6.24 -31.20 8.40
N LEU A 655 -5.44 -30.85 9.43
CA LEU A 655 -5.81 -29.84 10.41
C LEU A 655 -5.97 -28.46 9.76
N ILE A 656 -4.97 -28.01 8.99
CA ILE A 656 -5.03 -26.72 8.29
C ILE A 656 -6.21 -26.68 7.30
N SER A 657 -6.46 -27.79 6.60
CA SER A 657 -7.62 -27.95 5.73
C SER A 657 -8.92 -27.69 6.48
N LYS A 658 -9.11 -28.32 7.64
CA LYS A 658 -10.30 -28.15 8.48
C LYS A 658 -10.46 -26.74 9.03
N GLU A 659 -9.39 -26.15 9.56
CA GLU A 659 -9.45 -24.87 10.28
C GLU A 659 -9.43 -23.64 9.37
N VAL A 660 -8.93 -23.75 8.13
CA VAL A 660 -8.70 -22.60 7.23
C VAL A 660 -9.42 -22.74 5.89
N TYR A 661 -9.58 -23.95 5.37
CA TYR A 661 -10.06 -24.22 4.00
C TYR A 661 -11.32 -25.09 3.95
N ASP A 662 -12.15 -25.07 5.00
CA ASP A 662 -13.43 -25.78 5.07
C ASP A 662 -13.33 -27.28 4.75
N ALA A 663 -12.22 -27.93 5.11
CA ALA A 663 -11.89 -29.32 4.81
C ALA A 663 -11.82 -29.68 3.29
N LYS A 664 -11.67 -28.68 2.40
CA LYS A 664 -11.57 -28.88 0.94
C LYS A 664 -10.16 -29.24 0.46
N LEU A 665 -9.13 -28.99 1.27
CA LEU A 665 -7.74 -29.25 0.92
C LEU A 665 -7.33 -30.68 1.28
N ASN A 666 -7.01 -31.47 0.27
CA ASN A 666 -6.48 -32.83 0.39
C ASN A 666 -4.96 -32.82 0.48
N SER A 667 -4.40 -33.85 1.13
CA SER A 667 -2.96 -34.06 1.21
C SER A 667 -2.54 -35.19 0.27
N ASN A 668 -1.40 -35.02 -0.40
CA ASN A 668 -0.84 -36.07 -1.26
C ASN A 668 -0.64 -37.38 -0.46
N PRO A 669 -1.31 -38.50 -0.82
CA PRO A 669 -1.20 -39.76 -0.08
C PRO A 669 0.22 -40.35 -0.14
N SER A 670 1.01 -39.96 -1.16
CA SER A 670 2.39 -40.41 -1.34
C SER A 670 3.42 -39.52 -0.64
N HIS A 671 3.01 -38.67 0.30
CA HIS A 671 3.95 -37.86 1.09
C HIS A 671 4.96 -38.76 1.84
N PRO A 672 6.26 -38.38 1.92
CA PRO A 672 7.28 -39.20 2.57
C PRO A 672 7.00 -39.48 4.05
N ILE A 673 6.46 -38.48 4.76
CA ILE A 673 6.06 -38.60 6.17
C ILE A 673 4.68 -39.24 6.25
N LYS A 674 4.60 -40.40 6.92
CA LYS A 674 3.37 -41.17 7.10
C LYS A 674 2.53 -40.63 8.26
N ASN A 675 1.21 -40.82 8.18
CA ASN A 675 0.24 -40.40 9.20
C ASN A 675 0.57 -40.86 10.63
N SER A 676 1.29 -41.97 10.80
CA SER A 676 1.70 -42.50 12.10
C SER A 676 2.79 -41.69 12.83
N VAL A 677 3.37 -40.67 12.20
CA VAL A 677 4.50 -39.89 12.74
C VAL A 677 4.13 -38.40 12.78
N ILE A 678 3.93 -37.86 13.97
CA ILE A 678 3.63 -36.43 14.14
C ILE A 678 4.88 -35.60 13.81
N ALA A 679 4.74 -34.72 12.83
CA ALA A 679 5.83 -33.90 12.29
C ALA A 679 5.95 -32.51 12.93
N CYS A 680 5.12 -32.19 13.94
CA CYS A 680 5.13 -30.92 14.64
C CYS A 680 5.31 -31.17 16.15
N GLN A 681 6.22 -30.44 16.78
CA GLN A 681 6.48 -30.53 18.23
C GLN A 681 6.61 -29.15 18.84
N PHE A 682 6.32 -29.05 20.15
CA PHE A 682 6.43 -27.80 20.89
C PHE A 682 7.58 -27.88 21.90
N ILE A 683 8.27 -26.77 22.13
CA ILE A 683 9.26 -26.65 23.22
C ILE A 683 8.77 -25.62 24.22
N ASN A 684 8.70 -26.03 25.48
CA ASN A 684 8.16 -25.20 26.55
C ASN A 684 9.23 -24.31 27.17
N VAL A 685 9.17 -23.01 26.89
CA VAL A 685 10.06 -22.00 27.49
C VAL A 685 9.38 -21.40 28.72
N LYS A 686 9.58 -22.04 29.88
CA LYS A 686 8.89 -21.68 31.14
C LYS A 686 9.21 -20.26 31.65
N ASN A 687 10.45 -19.82 31.47
CA ASN A 687 10.96 -18.56 32.00
C ASN A 687 11.04 -17.44 30.95
N GLY A 688 10.53 -17.68 29.74
CA GLY A 688 10.54 -16.69 28.67
C GLY A 688 9.75 -15.46 29.07
N GLN A 689 10.31 -14.29 28.83
CA GLN A 689 9.64 -13.00 29.05
C GLN A 689 9.74 -12.17 27.79
N GLU A 690 8.60 -11.65 27.34
CA GLU A 690 8.57 -10.69 26.24
C GLU A 690 9.18 -9.35 26.70
N ALA A 691 10.11 -8.81 25.92
CA ALA A 691 10.74 -7.52 26.12
C ALA A 691 10.51 -6.63 24.89
N LEU A 692 10.35 -5.33 25.12
CA LEU A 692 10.19 -4.37 24.04
C LEU A 692 11.57 -4.13 23.39
N ALA A 693 11.68 -4.40 22.09
CA ALA A 693 12.86 -4.19 21.28
C ALA A 693 12.66 -2.98 20.35
N GLY A 694 13.34 -1.88 20.64
CA GLY A 694 13.15 -0.61 19.93
C GLY A 694 11.83 0.08 20.30
N ALA A 695 11.20 0.75 19.32
CA ALA A 695 9.99 1.55 19.57
C ALA A 695 8.67 0.75 19.57
N SER A 696 8.59 -0.37 18.84
CA SER A 696 7.31 -1.06 18.60
C SER A 696 7.40 -2.58 18.34
N SER A 697 8.58 -3.19 18.47
CA SER A 697 8.74 -4.64 18.26
C SER A 697 9.00 -5.39 19.57
N TRP A 698 8.84 -6.71 19.54
CA TRP A 698 9.05 -7.58 20.70
C TRP A 698 10.20 -8.56 20.45
N SER A 699 10.90 -8.93 21.52
CA SER A 699 11.88 -10.02 21.55
C SER A 699 11.73 -10.84 22.83
N ASN A 700 12.31 -12.03 22.84
CA ASN A 700 12.35 -12.93 23.97
C ASN A 700 13.70 -13.67 23.96
N GLN A 701 14.54 -13.32 24.93
CA GLN A 701 15.91 -13.82 25.04
C GLN A 701 15.96 -15.33 25.24
N GLU A 702 15.09 -15.88 26.08
CA GLU A 702 15.08 -17.31 26.40
C GLU A 702 14.60 -18.16 25.23
N GLU A 703 13.62 -17.67 24.47
CA GLU A 703 13.24 -18.34 23.22
C GLU A 703 14.39 -18.30 22.20
N CYS A 704 15.18 -17.22 22.18
CA CYS A 704 16.33 -17.11 21.29
C CYS A 704 17.39 -18.19 21.62
N GLU A 705 17.75 -18.39 22.89
CA GLU A 705 18.70 -19.42 23.31
C GLU A 705 18.26 -20.83 22.88
N VAL A 706 16.97 -21.11 23.02
CA VAL A 706 16.38 -22.39 22.59
C VAL A 706 16.48 -22.55 21.06
N VAL A 707 16.20 -21.48 20.31
CA VAL A 707 16.31 -21.49 18.85
C VAL A 707 17.75 -21.73 18.40
N LEU A 708 18.74 -21.14 19.06
CA LEU A 708 20.16 -21.35 18.75
C LEU A 708 20.57 -22.81 18.98
N THR A 709 20.17 -23.38 20.12
CA THR A 709 20.42 -24.81 20.42
C THR A 709 19.81 -25.73 19.36
N LEU A 710 18.61 -25.39 18.85
CA LEU A 710 17.96 -26.15 17.77
C LEU A 710 18.66 -25.98 16.43
N ALA A 711 19.09 -24.76 16.11
CA ALA A 711 19.83 -24.45 14.90
C ALA A 711 21.15 -25.23 14.87
N GLU A 712 21.91 -25.21 15.96
CA GLU A 712 23.15 -25.97 16.14
C GLU A 712 22.91 -27.48 15.97
N TYR A 713 21.86 -28.03 16.60
CA TYR A 713 21.50 -29.44 16.43
C TYR A 713 21.18 -29.79 14.97
N LEU A 714 20.33 -29.01 14.30
CA LEU A 714 19.97 -29.28 12.90
C LEU A 714 21.17 -29.12 11.96
N GLN A 715 22.06 -28.17 12.23
CA GLN A 715 23.28 -27.95 11.48
C GLN A 715 24.28 -29.11 11.66
N SER A 716 24.47 -29.60 12.90
CA SER A 716 25.36 -30.75 13.17
C SER A 716 24.87 -32.05 12.50
N GLU A 717 23.56 -32.20 12.36
CA GLU A 717 22.92 -33.31 11.65
C GLU A 717 22.81 -33.08 10.12
N ASN A 718 23.36 -31.98 9.62
CA ASN A 718 23.31 -31.57 8.20
C ASN A 718 21.87 -31.53 7.64
N LYS A 719 20.92 -31.09 8.46
CA LYS A 719 19.50 -30.94 8.10
C LYS A 719 19.25 -29.51 7.64
N SER A 720 18.58 -29.35 6.50
CA SER A 720 18.19 -28.03 6.01
C SER A 720 17.06 -27.44 6.86
N PHE A 721 17.29 -26.25 7.41
CA PHE A 721 16.33 -25.57 8.27
C PHE A 721 16.26 -24.07 8.03
N ARG A 722 15.13 -23.48 8.43
CA ARG A 722 14.91 -22.03 8.57
C ARG A 722 14.17 -21.69 9.86
N ILE A 723 14.34 -20.46 10.30
CA ILE A 723 13.75 -19.89 11.50
C ILE A 723 12.76 -18.79 11.11
N ILE A 724 11.55 -18.85 11.64
CA ILE A 724 10.47 -17.89 11.40
C ILE A 724 10.05 -17.28 12.74
N THR A 725 9.88 -15.97 12.78
CA THR A 725 9.34 -15.26 13.94
C THR A 725 8.44 -14.10 13.50
N PRO A 726 7.38 -13.75 14.24
CA PRO A 726 6.49 -12.67 13.85
C PRO A 726 7.03 -11.25 14.09
N TYR A 727 8.14 -11.09 14.82
CA TYR A 727 8.63 -9.76 15.23
C TYR A 727 10.06 -9.49 14.73
N ASP A 728 10.28 -8.29 14.17
CA ASP A 728 11.58 -7.86 13.65
C ASP A 728 12.65 -7.77 14.73
N GLY A 729 12.26 -7.38 15.95
CA GLY A 729 13.12 -7.36 17.13
C GLY A 729 13.67 -8.75 17.46
N GLN A 730 12.81 -9.79 17.46
CA GLN A 730 13.25 -11.16 17.64
C GLN A 730 14.09 -11.66 16.46
N ARG A 731 13.72 -11.33 15.22
CA ARG A 731 14.48 -11.71 14.03
C ARG A 731 15.91 -11.20 14.10
N ASN A 732 16.08 -9.92 14.42
CA ASN A 732 17.39 -9.30 14.53
C ASN A 732 18.19 -9.88 15.69
N LEU A 733 17.55 -10.15 16.85
CA LEU A 733 18.20 -10.78 17.99
C LEU A 733 18.77 -12.17 17.64
N ILE A 734 17.96 -13.03 17.02
CA ILE A 734 18.39 -14.38 16.61
C ILE A 734 19.49 -14.28 15.55
N PHE A 735 19.35 -13.36 14.59
CA PHE A 735 20.33 -13.17 13.52
C PHE A 735 21.72 -12.79 14.06
N GLU A 736 21.80 -11.78 14.94
CA GLU A 736 23.09 -11.36 15.51
C GLU A 736 23.72 -12.48 16.34
N LYS A 737 22.94 -13.20 17.14
CA LYS A 737 23.46 -14.31 17.93
C LYS A 737 23.95 -15.50 17.12
N LEU A 738 23.24 -15.89 16.05
CA LEU A 738 23.73 -16.93 15.14
C LEU A 738 25.11 -16.56 14.57
N LYS A 739 25.31 -15.28 14.26
CA LYS A 739 26.58 -14.77 13.75
C LYS A 739 27.68 -14.75 14.82
N GLU A 740 27.35 -14.37 16.05
CA GLU A 740 28.27 -14.39 17.20
C GLU A 740 28.75 -15.82 17.53
N GLU A 741 27.86 -16.81 17.44
CA GLU A 741 28.16 -18.22 17.71
C GLU A 741 28.81 -18.96 16.52
N GLY A 742 28.94 -18.31 15.37
CA GLY A 742 29.52 -18.89 14.16
C GLY A 742 28.64 -19.96 13.49
N LEU A 743 27.33 -19.94 13.75
CA LEU A 743 26.33 -20.80 13.10
C LEU A 743 25.95 -20.24 11.72
N ASP A 744 25.28 -21.07 10.91
CA ASP A 744 24.73 -20.61 9.62
C ASP A 744 23.67 -19.52 9.88
N TRP A 745 23.97 -18.29 9.49
CA TRP A 745 23.10 -17.12 9.71
C TRP A 745 22.53 -16.53 8.41
N GLU A 746 23.23 -16.71 7.29
CA GLU A 746 22.81 -16.19 5.98
C GLU A 746 21.55 -16.92 5.46
N ASP A 747 20.50 -16.16 5.11
CA ASP A 747 19.24 -16.70 4.58
C ASP A 747 18.55 -17.75 5.51
N LYS A 748 18.72 -17.60 6.84
CA LYS A 748 18.16 -18.52 7.84
C LYS A 748 17.02 -17.96 8.69
N VAL A 749 17.01 -16.66 9.02
CA VAL A 749 16.05 -16.08 9.97
C VAL A 749 15.14 -15.05 9.30
N PHE A 750 13.83 -15.23 9.44
CA PHE A 750 12.85 -14.41 8.73
C PHE A 750 11.72 -13.91 9.63
N ASN A 751 11.25 -12.69 9.33
CA ASN A 751 9.99 -12.18 9.85
C ASN A 751 8.84 -12.68 8.95
N VAL A 752 7.69 -13.09 9.51
CA VAL A 752 6.51 -13.55 8.74
C VAL A 752 6.07 -12.57 7.63
N ASP A 753 6.04 -11.26 7.89
CA ASP A 753 5.66 -10.26 6.87
C ASP A 753 6.78 -10.04 5.84
N SER A 754 8.05 -10.23 6.23
CA SER A 754 9.20 -10.22 5.30
C SER A 754 9.37 -11.56 4.55
N LEU A 755 8.72 -12.63 5.03
CA LEU A 755 8.90 -14.02 4.61
C LEU A 755 8.53 -14.27 3.15
N LEU A 756 7.61 -13.45 2.59
CA LEU A 756 7.22 -13.50 1.17
C LEU A 756 8.02 -12.55 0.28
N ASN A 757 8.83 -11.66 0.86
CA ASN A 757 9.56 -10.61 0.16
C ASN A 757 11.09 -10.83 0.08
N LEU A 758 11.62 -11.92 0.65
CA LEU A 758 13.03 -12.31 0.57
C LEU A 758 13.14 -13.74 0.00
N CYS A 759 13.85 -13.92 -1.13
CA CYS A 759 14.17 -15.21 -1.75
C CYS A 759 15.38 -15.81 -1.03
N SER A 760 15.35 -17.04 -0.52
CA SER A 760 15.18 -18.25 -1.33
C SER A 760 13.94 -19.03 -0.92
N CYS A 761 13.14 -19.55 -1.87
CA CYS A 761 12.00 -20.47 -1.65
C CYS A 761 11.80 -20.89 -0.18
N ASN A 762 11.07 -20.09 0.62
CA ASN A 762 10.99 -20.18 2.10
C ASN A 762 10.12 -21.34 2.59
N GLU A 763 10.16 -22.45 1.85
CA GLU A 763 9.82 -23.77 2.34
C GLU A 763 11.12 -24.53 2.60
N ASP A 764 11.26 -25.11 3.76
CA ASP A 764 12.39 -25.96 4.08
C ASP A 764 11.93 -27.30 4.61
N ASP A 765 12.85 -28.26 4.67
CA ASP A 765 12.61 -29.55 5.30
C ASP A 765 12.20 -29.36 6.76
N TYR A 766 12.91 -28.49 7.49
CA TYR A 766 12.65 -28.19 8.88
C TYR A 766 12.41 -26.70 9.13
N ILE A 767 11.35 -26.36 9.87
CA ILE A 767 11.04 -24.97 10.25
C ILE A 767 11.01 -24.85 11.77
N ILE A 768 11.77 -23.89 12.30
CA ILE A 768 11.72 -23.48 13.70
C ILE A 768 10.88 -22.21 13.79
N ILE A 769 9.91 -22.15 14.70
CA ILE A 769 9.06 -20.97 14.92
C ILE A 769 9.27 -20.46 16.34
N SER A 770 9.64 -19.19 16.51
CA SER A 770 9.64 -18.51 17.82
C SER A 770 8.44 -17.56 17.91
N ILE A 771 7.57 -17.79 18.89
CA ILE A 771 6.30 -17.07 19.07
C ILE A 771 6.48 -15.74 19.82
N VAL A 772 7.49 -15.64 20.69
CA VAL A 772 7.93 -14.46 21.46
C VAL A 772 6.96 -14.05 22.57
N ARG A 773 5.67 -13.92 22.25
CA ARG A 773 4.66 -13.35 23.15
C ARG A 773 4.32 -14.29 24.29
N THR A 774 4.08 -13.67 25.45
CA THR A 774 3.76 -14.36 26.71
C THR A 774 2.53 -13.78 27.41
N ARG A 775 2.19 -12.51 27.17
CA ARG A 775 1.09 -11.83 27.90
C ARG A 775 -0.14 -11.51 27.04
N SER A 776 0.02 -11.43 25.73
CA SER A 776 -1.06 -10.99 24.84
C SER A 776 -0.95 -11.68 23.48
N ILE A 777 -2.10 -11.93 22.84
CA ILE A 777 -2.20 -12.71 21.60
C ILE A 777 -1.31 -12.15 20.48
N GLY A 778 -1.24 -10.82 20.39
CA GLY A 778 -0.41 -10.11 19.42
C GLY A 778 -0.66 -10.60 17.99
N PHE A 779 0.42 -10.93 17.30
CA PHE A 779 0.44 -11.41 15.93
C PHE A 779 -0.45 -12.64 15.66
N LEU A 780 -0.67 -13.49 16.66
CA LEU A 780 -1.47 -14.72 16.50
C LEU A 780 -2.97 -14.46 16.30
N ASN A 781 -3.43 -13.21 16.45
CA ASN A 781 -4.79 -12.82 16.13
C ASN A 781 -5.09 -12.85 14.62
N ASP A 782 -4.06 -12.73 13.78
CA ASP A 782 -4.21 -12.77 12.33
C ASP A 782 -4.13 -14.22 11.83
N LEU A 783 -5.29 -14.75 11.42
CA LEU A 783 -5.40 -16.10 10.88
C LEU A 783 -4.60 -16.29 9.58
N ARG A 784 -4.58 -15.28 8.70
CA ARG A 784 -3.90 -15.32 7.39
C ARG A 784 -2.40 -15.41 7.56
N ARG A 785 -1.83 -14.58 8.43
CA ARG A 785 -0.40 -14.57 8.77
C ARG A 785 0.02 -15.84 9.52
N THR A 786 -0.82 -16.30 10.45
CA THR A 786 -0.55 -17.56 11.18
C THR A 786 -0.59 -18.77 10.25
N ASN A 787 -1.54 -18.82 9.31
CA ASN A 787 -1.59 -19.84 8.26
C ASN A 787 -0.31 -19.82 7.40
N VAL A 788 0.17 -18.64 7.00
CA VAL A 788 1.45 -18.50 6.30
C VAL A 788 2.61 -19.08 7.12
N MET A 789 2.72 -18.71 8.39
CA MET A 789 3.78 -19.15 9.30
C MET A 789 3.80 -20.68 9.47
N LEU A 790 2.64 -21.30 9.65
CA LEU A 790 2.54 -22.73 9.93
C LEU A 790 2.76 -23.63 8.71
N THR A 791 2.60 -23.12 7.49
CA THR A 791 2.52 -23.93 6.26
C THR A 791 3.81 -23.96 5.43
N ARG A 792 4.97 -23.74 6.07
CA ARG A 792 6.28 -23.60 5.38
C ARG A 792 7.19 -24.83 5.44
N PHE A 793 6.88 -25.84 6.23
CA PHE A 793 7.76 -27.01 6.37
C PHE A 793 7.35 -28.17 5.46
N LYS A 794 8.33 -29.01 5.09
CA LYS A 794 8.13 -30.24 4.31
C LYS A 794 8.22 -31.52 5.15
N LYS A 795 9.17 -31.57 6.10
CA LYS A 795 9.44 -32.77 6.91
C LYS A 795 9.09 -32.58 8.37
N GLY A 796 9.49 -31.47 9.00
CA GLY A 796 9.23 -31.23 10.42
C GLY A 796 9.13 -29.76 10.81
N GLN A 797 8.41 -29.49 11.90
CA GLN A 797 8.24 -28.16 12.47
C GLN A 797 8.42 -28.20 13.99
N ILE A 798 9.11 -27.21 14.53
CA ILE A 798 9.30 -27.03 15.97
C ILE A 798 8.80 -25.64 16.34
N ILE A 799 7.89 -25.58 17.31
CA ILE A 799 7.31 -24.32 17.79
C ILE A 799 7.82 -24.06 19.21
N VAL A 800 8.56 -22.97 19.36
CA VAL A 800 9.12 -22.49 20.63
C VAL A 800 8.15 -21.47 21.22
N SER A 801 7.57 -21.80 22.38
CA SER A 801 6.64 -20.94 23.10
C SER A 801 6.50 -21.39 24.56
N SER A 802 5.61 -20.77 25.33
CA SER A 802 5.31 -21.22 26.70
C SER A 802 3.96 -21.95 26.77
N ARG A 803 3.91 -23.03 27.56
CA ARG A 803 2.66 -23.79 27.79
C ARG A 803 1.57 -22.92 28.42
N LYS A 804 1.97 -21.97 29.28
CA LYS A 804 1.06 -21.00 29.91
C LYS A 804 0.42 -20.03 28.90
N PHE A 805 1.07 -19.77 27.77
CA PHE A 805 0.57 -18.83 26.77
C PHE A 805 -0.39 -19.48 25.77
N LEU A 806 -0.05 -20.68 25.27
CA LEU A 806 -0.84 -21.37 24.24
C LEU A 806 -1.88 -22.36 24.80
N GLY A 807 -1.66 -22.86 26.01
CA GLY A 807 -2.49 -23.86 26.67
C GLY A 807 -3.31 -23.29 27.82
N VAL A 808 -3.66 -24.17 28.76
CA VAL A 808 -4.36 -23.83 30.00
C VAL A 808 -3.36 -23.92 31.15
N ASP A 809 -3.36 -22.94 32.05
CA ASP A 809 -2.50 -22.95 33.23
C ASP A 809 -2.93 -24.00 34.27
N GLU A 810 -2.07 -24.26 35.25
CA GLU A 810 -2.32 -25.23 36.34
C GLU A 810 -3.57 -24.90 37.19
N ARG A 811 -4.12 -23.69 37.05
CA ARG A 811 -5.33 -23.21 37.74
C ARG A 811 -6.57 -23.24 36.83
N GLY A 812 -6.47 -23.84 35.64
CA GLY A 812 -7.58 -23.95 34.69
C GLY A 812 -7.85 -22.68 33.89
N ARG A 813 -6.95 -21.68 33.90
CA ARG A 813 -7.13 -20.43 33.14
C ARG A 813 -6.49 -20.54 31.76
N GLU A 814 -7.23 -20.14 30.74
CA GLU A 814 -6.74 -20.10 29.37
C GLU A 814 -5.63 -19.05 29.20
N GLY A 815 -4.55 -19.45 28.54
CA GLY A 815 -3.48 -18.54 28.16
C GLY A 815 -3.95 -17.52 27.10
N PRO A 816 -3.31 -16.34 27.00
CA PRO A 816 -3.71 -15.31 26.04
C PRO A 816 -3.64 -15.72 24.57
N GLY A 817 -2.90 -16.79 24.23
CA GLY A 817 -2.80 -17.35 22.89
C GLY A 817 -3.78 -18.50 22.61
N LYS A 818 -4.61 -18.91 23.59
CA LYS A 818 -5.61 -19.97 23.44
C LYS A 818 -6.63 -19.57 22.36
N GLY A 819 -7.06 -20.55 21.55
CA GLY A 819 -8.00 -20.33 20.45
C GLY A 819 -7.38 -19.86 19.12
N SER A 820 -6.12 -19.43 19.14
CA SER A 820 -5.35 -19.18 17.91
C SER A 820 -5.13 -20.46 17.10
N LEU A 821 -4.82 -20.33 15.81
CA LEU A 821 -4.51 -21.48 14.95
C LEU A 821 -3.31 -22.30 15.48
N VAL A 822 -2.33 -21.64 16.11
CA VAL A 822 -1.19 -22.32 16.78
C VAL A 822 -1.67 -23.15 17.97
N SER A 823 -2.60 -22.61 18.77
CA SER A 823 -3.18 -23.33 19.91
C SER A 823 -4.04 -24.53 19.47
N LYS A 824 -4.78 -24.40 18.37
CA LYS A 824 -5.53 -25.54 17.79
C LYS A 824 -4.59 -26.64 17.29
N LEU A 825 -3.43 -26.26 16.74
CA LEU A 825 -2.38 -27.21 16.39
C LEU A 825 -1.77 -27.87 17.62
N LEU A 826 -1.56 -27.12 18.70
CA LEU A 826 -1.13 -27.68 19.98
C LEU A 826 -2.15 -28.71 20.50
N ASP A 827 -3.44 -28.38 20.50
CA ASP A 827 -4.50 -29.29 20.98
C ASP A 827 -4.53 -30.60 20.18
N TYR A 828 -4.31 -30.52 18.86
CA TYR A 828 -4.16 -31.71 18.01
C TYR A 828 -2.93 -32.54 18.38
N VAL A 829 -1.76 -31.89 18.56
CA VAL A 829 -0.51 -32.59 18.89
C VAL A 829 -0.55 -33.20 20.29
N GLU A 830 -1.12 -32.50 21.29
CA GLU A 830 -1.35 -33.02 22.64
C GLU A 830 -2.35 -34.20 22.63
N GLY A 831 -3.38 -34.16 21.78
CA GLY A 831 -4.30 -35.29 21.61
C GLY A 831 -3.64 -36.57 21.08
N GLU A 832 -2.63 -36.44 20.21
CA GLU A 832 -1.94 -37.57 19.58
C GLU A 832 -0.69 -38.07 20.34
N LEU A 833 0.00 -37.18 21.06
CA LEU A 833 1.27 -37.46 21.75
C LEU A 833 1.20 -37.35 23.28
N GLY A 834 0.11 -36.84 23.85
CA GLY A 834 -0.01 -36.55 25.28
C GLY A 834 1.10 -35.60 25.76
N ASP A 835 1.71 -35.90 26.91
CA ASP A 835 2.81 -35.10 27.47
C ASP A 835 4.06 -35.05 26.58
N GLN A 836 4.20 -35.96 25.60
CA GLN A 836 5.32 -35.95 24.65
C GLN A 836 5.19 -34.85 23.57
N ALA A 837 4.07 -34.13 23.53
CA ALA A 837 3.87 -32.97 22.67
C ALA A 837 4.84 -31.82 23.01
N TRP A 838 5.21 -31.70 24.28
CA TRP A 838 6.17 -30.71 24.79
C TRP A 838 7.52 -31.36 25.04
N LEU A 839 8.54 -30.88 24.34
CA LEU A 839 9.93 -31.26 24.58
C LEU A 839 10.60 -30.30 25.57
N SER A 840 11.49 -30.85 26.40
CA SER A 840 12.44 -30.08 27.17
C SER A 840 13.70 -29.78 26.33
N LEU A 841 14.47 -28.78 26.75
CA LEU A 841 15.79 -28.50 26.18
C LEU A 841 16.75 -29.70 26.29
N ASP A 842 16.62 -30.51 27.33
CA ASP A 842 17.45 -31.71 27.52
C ASP A 842 17.09 -32.81 26.51
N ASP A 843 15.80 -32.94 26.15
CA ASP A 843 15.37 -33.87 25.10
C ASP A 843 15.90 -33.46 23.73
N VAL A 844 16.02 -32.14 23.51
CA VAL A 844 16.63 -31.57 22.31
C VAL A 844 18.11 -31.94 22.21
N LYS A 845 18.87 -31.72 23.29
CA LYS A 845 20.30 -32.04 23.37
C LYS A 845 20.59 -33.53 23.26
N LYS A 846 19.66 -34.39 23.69
CA LYS A 846 19.75 -35.86 23.54
C LYS A 846 19.37 -36.37 22.13
N GLY A 847 18.96 -35.49 21.22
CA GLY A 847 18.59 -35.87 19.86
C GLY A 847 17.27 -36.65 19.77
N GLU A 848 16.35 -36.45 20.72
CA GLU A 848 14.98 -37.00 20.72
C GLU A 848 13.99 -36.10 19.97
N VAL A 849 14.47 -35.37 18.96
CA VAL A 849 13.72 -34.35 18.23
C VAL A 849 13.29 -34.88 16.86
N LEU A 850 12.02 -34.66 16.50
CA LEU A 850 11.41 -34.89 15.19
C LEU A 850 11.57 -36.32 14.58
N GLY A 851 10.46 -37.03 14.41
CA GLY A 851 10.40 -38.26 13.60
C GLY A 851 10.67 -39.59 14.31
N LYS A 852 11.11 -39.57 15.58
CA LYS A 852 11.34 -40.80 16.38
C LYS A 852 10.15 -41.22 17.27
N LYS A 853 9.17 -40.35 17.49
CA LYS A 853 8.01 -40.61 18.34
C LYS A 853 6.79 -40.99 17.48
N LYS A 854 6.24 -42.19 17.71
CA LYS A 854 5.03 -42.71 17.04
C LYS A 854 3.80 -42.29 17.84
N ILE A 855 2.67 -42.10 17.15
CA ILE A 855 1.36 -41.87 17.79
C ILE A 855 1.12 -43.00 18.80
N VAL A 856 0.76 -42.63 20.04
CA VAL A 856 0.39 -43.58 21.08
C VAL A 856 -1.01 -44.07 20.75
N LYS A 857 -1.13 -45.17 20.00
CA LYS A 857 -2.42 -45.84 19.87
C LYS A 857 -2.78 -46.47 21.21
N ASP A 858 -3.88 -46.02 21.78
CA ASP A 858 -4.54 -46.67 22.91
C ASP A 858 -4.76 -48.15 22.56
N GLN A 859 -3.98 -49.05 23.17
CA GLN A 859 -4.31 -50.46 23.20
C GLN A 859 -5.35 -50.65 24.30
N GLY A 860 -6.64 -50.52 23.97
CA GLY A 860 -7.68 -50.78 24.96
C GLY A 860 -9.06 -50.24 24.62
N GLY A 861 -9.73 -50.86 23.66
CA GLY A 861 -11.13 -50.54 23.35
C GLY A 861 -11.73 -51.56 22.40
N GLY A 862 -11.75 -52.84 22.83
CA GLY A 862 -12.58 -53.83 22.16
C GLY A 862 -14.02 -53.36 22.13
N LEU A 863 -14.61 -53.33 20.93
CA LEU A 863 -16.06 -53.26 20.77
C LEU A 863 -16.70 -54.36 21.63
N PRO A 864 -17.67 -54.07 22.51
CA PRO A 864 -18.55 -55.11 22.99
C PRO A 864 -19.33 -55.61 21.78
N SER A 865 -19.18 -56.90 21.47
CA SER A 865 -20.05 -57.62 20.55
C SER A 865 -21.49 -57.46 21.00
N ILE A 866 -22.29 -56.73 20.24
CA ILE A 866 -23.73 -56.72 20.36
C ILE A 866 -24.23 -57.93 19.56
N ASN A 867 -24.78 -58.91 20.28
CA ASN A 867 -25.68 -59.94 19.73
C ASN A 867 -26.99 -59.29 19.24
#